data_AF-A0A3N9VNT9-F1
#
_entry.id   AF-A0A3N9VNT9-F1
#
_cell.length_a   1.000
_cell.length_b   1.000
_cell.length_c   1.000
_cell.angle_alpha   90.00
_cell.angle_beta   90.00
_cell.angle_gamma   90.00
#
_symmetry.space_group_name_H-M   'P 1'
#
loop_
_entity.id
_entity.type
_entity.pdbx_description
1 polymer ?
#
loop_
_entity_poly.entity_id
_entity_poly.type
_entity_poly.pdbx_seq_one_letter_code
_entity_poly.pdbx_strand_id
1 'polypeptide(L)'
;MALTLNETLLAAQSSQSRHPICDLIVRRSVDDLPFPKNPGVIPVSGTQRYPKMLVMPDGRIALIHNVDYNGGNAGIGIAFSDADRTAFGNRVIPALDYTYSSHGLMLDAVVLNASGDIGIVVFNDPNWSKGLYAHVVNSSGVKISSSTIWNTAEAIQCISVVKRADNDFVLVYRRADNSLVMITSTNFTSWSAESAVTVGGLTAGSIIRDVKVTKLTDGSYMMFLSYQAYIDDTGSIYNIYYSTSTDMITWVDVLPLTDTTLKSRDYYFPDVVQKSDGSLFIAMHEYNSYLSMTKDTTGWVVGVASGQTLTVSDQWLDSANGKLYVMSYSGGFKGGAKIDLATWTIDKCYSGLNVPAIPAYFMNGTNIFPGRQHGALGLMPIVKWSGVCLLDFDNDNHRSFFFTDETSGYGAGHEKNVNWTPYTVGGTTVIKGAWVDTVNNRLYVHMPNTYIYHSAYQFGYIDLDQTGPTYDFTTLATVNINHGNDQWATNFRVYPDESMLLIWGASATWGGSLHVIDINNNAIYKSYYKSSFLNFPAGGVMDAHLVGNTIFCTPVGSNSVGETYKYHILEINLVNDNMMYHISPYDLPRENLFGSSSPPGSVPYYGAMRKCEATKEFIIAAYKNPVVFNYENYSWEYVDYNVDGSAPTPVDNNWYVLDYDPVNDVYLGAKGSGILYLLPRSGDATRLKYVTGTKTTDWTFGAPETLVSGYKNVAGRLAVTEDDAVWATWTDNAATAFPVSWGKTGAQLSLQKYLTDETEFEWSLEGAPSSLHFKLSHGHLFDPQNSASILNYYLSKGSSVTAKLGELVGGVEYWANQGVYIIRELALRYQRGEYPVLDVSCEDITCLWEMAQIAATQLTTSYPDDGIKAIVKANTPLTDDDFNLPTFTDRFTFDAMWIDTYLSDIVHDLANRFKYFIIMNMDGKVEARRIDTTKAVSNAYTDKSKLIDFTPNDAFSDLTNRFIVTGQSLDDIEVLYNEERVGTLSGTVGWWGGRKDFVVPYSEDMRKTAKYPRLVIVESVQSMGFALADMTDFLTGFDFTLGNNDMMESITHVDTENKYCTVTIDSPNLTNALVAHVGALVALSLVPDEVLTFGVGATGGITIRYGTLLCTLETMTISAILSAVGNYQLEIWARPIGYVKRDYSATADDTALQQQLGMIIPQKEEGFLCFTPAHCQYVADFERDLAVLQRNRVTAGKIAHLKDEVGDVISVPHPYTDNTIKMLITKLNRKYKPSTLNGGEGYFTDTIDGWVI
;
A
#
# COMPACT_ATOMS: atom_id res chain seq x y z
N MET A 1 2.86 -36.29 -12.00
CA MET A 1 2.63 -37.73 -11.69
C MET A 1 1.19 -38.06 -12.10
N ALA A 2 0.85 -39.30 -12.47
CA ALA A 2 -0.54 -39.64 -12.78
C ALA A 2 -1.39 -39.66 -11.48
N LEU A 3 -2.63 -39.19 -11.54
CA LEU A 3 -3.56 -39.20 -10.42
C LEU A 3 -3.71 -40.63 -9.85
N THR A 4 -3.77 -40.78 -8.54
CA THR A 4 -4.02 -42.07 -7.88
C THR A 4 -5.39 -42.05 -7.23
N LEU A 5 -6.27 -42.96 -7.65
CA LEU A 5 -7.60 -43.13 -7.06
C LEU A 5 -7.54 -44.11 -5.89
N ASN A 6 -8.48 -43.98 -4.96
CA ASN A 6 -8.75 -45.02 -3.96
C ASN A 6 -8.97 -46.39 -4.66
N GLU A 7 -8.42 -47.48 -4.11
CA GLU A 7 -8.48 -48.81 -4.74
C GLU A 7 -9.92 -49.26 -5.07
N THR A 8 -10.88 -48.99 -4.18
CA THR A 8 -12.30 -49.32 -4.40
C THR A 8 -12.90 -48.48 -5.53
N LEU A 9 -12.59 -47.18 -5.56
CA LEU A 9 -13.04 -46.29 -6.63
C LEU A 9 -12.43 -46.70 -7.98
N LEU A 10 -11.15 -47.04 -8.00
CA LEU A 10 -10.45 -47.51 -9.21
C LEU A 10 -11.07 -48.81 -9.77
N ALA A 11 -11.38 -49.77 -8.88
CA ALA A 11 -12.06 -51.00 -9.27
C ALA A 11 -13.46 -50.71 -9.85
N ALA A 12 -14.21 -49.78 -9.25
CA ALA A 12 -15.53 -49.39 -9.72
C ALA A 12 -15.49 -48.75 -11.12
N GLN A 13 -14.51 -47.89 -11.41
CA GLN A 13 -14.32 -47.27 -12.74
C GLN A 13 -14.10 -48.30 -13.87
N SER A 14 -13.59 -49.49 -13.53
CA SER A 14 -13.34 -50.58 -14.49
C SER A 14 -14.51 -51.57 -14.63
N SER A 15 -15.54 -51.46 -13.78
CA SER A 15 -16.68 -52.38 -13.74
C SER A 15 -17.69 -52.12 -14.87
N GLN A 16 -18.53 -53.12 -15.18
CA GLN A 16 -19.62 -52.96 -16.15
C GLN A 16 -20.85 -52.21 -15.59
N SER A 17 -21.05 -52.21 -14.26
CA SER A 17 -22.19 -51.57 -13.60
C SER A 17 -21.68 -50.40 -12.76
N ARG A 18 -21.84 -49.18 -13.26
CA ARG A 18 -21.39 -47.94 -12.62
C ARG A 18 -22.56 -47.18 -12.00
N HIS A 19 -22.30 -46.49 -10.89
CA HIS A 19 -23.28 -45.68 -10.17
C HIS A 19 -22.66 -44.31 -9.88
N PRO A 20 -22.55 -43.45 -10.91
CA PRO A 20 -21.81 -42.21 -10.82
C PRO A 20 -22.50 -41.22 -9.86
N ILE A 21 -21.70 -40.50 -9.07
CA ILE A 21 -22.16 -39.45 -8.15
C ILE A 21 -21.32 -38.18 -8.32
N CYS A 22 -21.94 -37.03 -8.07
CA CYS A 22 -21.31 -35.71 -8.12
C CYS A 22 -21.75 -34.89 -6.90
N ASP A 23 -20.79 -34.22 -6.27
CA ASP A 23 -21.04 -33.23 -5.23
C ASP A 23 -20.33 -31.93 -5.59
N LEU A 24 -21.05 -30.81 -5.49
CA LEU A 24 -20.53 -29.47 -5.68
C LEU A 24 -20.74 -28.71 -4.37
N ILE A 25 -19.65 -28.40 -3.68
CA ILE A 25 -19.68 -27.71 -2.40
C ILE A 25 -19.37 -26.25 -2.66
N VAL A 26 -20.36 -25.38 -2.44
CA VAL A 26 -20.20 -23.93 -2.59
C VAL A 26 -19.87 -23.31 -1.27
N ARG A 27 -18.90 -22.40 -1.29
CA ARG A 27 -18.53 -21.56 -0.16
C ARG A 27 -18.05 -20.20 -0.65
N ARG A 28 -17.99 -19.21 0.23
CA ARG A 28 -17.31 -17.96 -0.11
C ARG A 28 -15.80 -18.19 -0.26
N SER A 29 -15.19 -17.45 -1.17
CA SER A 29 -13.74 -17.52 -1.43
C SER A 29 -12.89 -16.82 -0.37
N VAL A 30 -13.53 -16.05 0.51
CA VAL A 30 -12.93 -15.40 1.68
C VAL A 30 -13.56 -15.95 2.94
N ASP A 31 -12.87 -15.79 4.07
CA ASP A 31 -13.39 -16.16 5.38
C ASP A 31 -14.74 -15.48 5.67
N ASP A 32 -15.60 -16.18 6.42
CA ASP A 32 -16.95 -15.68 6.71
C ASP A 32 -16.95 -14.43 7.61
N LEU A 33 -15.89 -14.23 8.40
CA LEU A 33 -15.74 -13.12 9.34
C LEU A 33 -14.66 -12.14 8.87
N PRO A 34 -14.90 -10.82 8.97
CA PRO A 34 -16.14 -10.19 9.41
C PRO A 34 -17.27 -10.36 8.39
N PHE A 35 -18.51 -10.57 8.86
CA PHE A 35 -19.67 -10.62 7.98
C PHE A 35 -19.79 -9.31 7.19
N PRO A 36 -20.16 -9.35 5.89
CA PRO A 36 -20.38 -8.13 5.10
C PRO A 36 -21.56 -7.32 5.68
N LYS A 37 -21.64 -6.02 5.38
CA LYS A 37 -22.71 -5.13 5.87
C LYS A 37 -24.14 -5.64 5.60
N ASN A 38 -24.34 -6.44 4.56
CA ASN A 38 -25.66 -6.89 4.13
C ASN A 38 -25.63 -8.34 3.57
N PRO A 39 -25.35 -9.38 4.39
CA PRO A 39 -25.26 -10.74 3.88
C PRO A 39 -26.66 -11.33 3.60
N GLY A 40 -27.68 -10.85 4.31
CA GLY A 40 -29.10 -11.14 4.10
C GLY A 40 -29.96 -10.24 5.01
N VAL A 41 -31.02 -9.65 4.44
CA VAL A 41 -32.02 -8.84 5.18
C VAL A 41 -33.35 -9.53 5.13
N ILE A 42 -34.02 -9.61 6.27
CA ILE A 42 -35.31 -10.26 6.34
C ILE A 42 -36.35 -9.30 5.74
N PRO A 43 -37.11 -9.74 4.71
CA PRO A 43 -38.00 -8.88 3.93
C PRO A 43 -39.24 -8.54 4.73
N VAL A 44 -39.10 -7.63 5.69
CA VAL A 44 -40.24 -7.14 6.46
C VAL A 44 -40.24 -5.63 6.54
N SER A 45 -41.39 -5.06 6.18
CA SER A 45 -41.62 -3.62 6.26
C SER A 45 -41.67 -3.14 7.72
N GLY A 46 -41.10 -1.96 7.97
CA GLY A 46 -41.11 -1.27 9.26
C GLY A 46 -39.77 -1.32 9.99
N THR A 47 -39.64 -0.52 11.05
CA THR A 47 -38.47 -0.51 11.94
C THR A 47 -38.35 -1.85 12.66
N GLN A 48 -37.17 -2.48 12.61
CA GLN A 48 -36.88 -3.73 13.31
C GLN A 48 -35.76 -3.49 14.35
N ARG A 49 -35.90 -3.96 15.58
CA ARG A 49 -34.86 -3.72 16.62
C ARG A 49 -34.74 -4.91 17.57
N TYR A 50 -33.56 -5.04 18.17
CA TYR A 50 -33.27 -6.02 19.22
C TYR A 50 -33.70 -7.45 18.84
N PRO A 51 -33.10 -8.04 17.78
CA PRO A 51 -33.42 -9.41 17.41
C PRO A 51 -33.10 -10.38 18.55
N LYS A 52 -33.66 -11.58 18.48
CA LYS A 52 -33.26 -12.80 19.19
C LYS A 52 -33.49 -14.00 18.28
N MET A 53 -32.47 -14.83 18.15
CA MET A 53 -32.52 -16.05 17.34
C MET A 53 -32.56 -17.28 18.24
N LEU A 54 -33.40 -18.24 17.87
CA LEU A 54 -33.55 -19.54 18.54
C LEU A 54 -33.53 -20.66 17.52
N VAL A 55 -32.88 -21.78 17.86
CA VAL A 55 -32.98 -23.04 17.11
C VAL A 55 -34.14 -23.84 17.67
N MET A 56 -35.06 -24.22 16.80
CA MET A 56 -36.27 -24.96 17.14
C MET A 56 -36.01 -26.47 17.15
N PRO A 57 -36.77 -27.27 17.92
CA PRO A 57 -36.61 -28.72 17.98
C PRO A 57 -36.80 -29.46 16.64
N ASP A 58 -37.53 -28.83 15.70
CA ASP A 58 -37.78 -29.37 14.35
C ASP A 58 -36.75 -28.91 13.31
N GLY A 59 -35.64 -28.31 13.74
CA GLY A 59 -34.57 -27.82 12.88
C GLY A 59 -34.76 -26.39 12.37
N ARG A 60 -35.96 -25.80 12.49
CA ARG A 60 -36.20 -24.41 12.05
C ARG A 60 -35.43 -23.40 12.91
N ILE A 61 -35.19 -22.22 12.35
CA ILE A 61 -34.71 -21.06 13.09
C ILE A 61 -35.89 -20.11 13.31
N ALA A 62 -36.12 -19.72 14.56
CA ALA A 62 -37.06 -18.66 14.91
C ALA A 62 -36.28 -17.37 15.16
N LEU A 63 -36.61 -16.31 14.41
CA LEU A 63 -36.19 -14.97 14.69
C LEU A 63 -37.32 -14.18 15.34
N ILE A 64 -37.03 -13.58 16.48
CA ILE A 64 -37.93 -12.72 17.24
C ILE A 64 -37.35 -11.32 17.25
N HIS A 65 -38.14 -10.28 17.01
CA HIS A 65 -37.65 -8.90 17.02
C HIS A 65 -38.76 -7.91 17.36
N ASN A 66 -38.40 -6.70 17.73
CA ASN A 66 -39.37 -5.61 17.86
C ASN A 66 -39.79 -5.10 16.48
N VAL A 67 -41.04 -4.66 16.38
CA VAL A 67 -41.63 -4.05 15.19
C VAL A 67 -42.33 -2.76 15.59
N ASP A 68 -41.97 -1.64 14.94
CA ASP A 68 -42.76 -0.40 15.05
C ASP A 68 -43.85 -0.35 13.98
N TYR A 69 -45.07 0.00 14.40
CA TYR A 69 -46.15 0.36 13.49
C TYR A 69 -46.08 1.85 13.16
N ASN A 70 -46.29 2.20 11.88
CA ASN A 70 -46.56 3.58 11.47
C ASN A 70 -47.80 4.09 12.23
N GLY A 71 -47.60 4.80 13.35
CA GLY A 71 -48.67 5.20 14.27
C GLY A 71 -48.33 5.19 15.77
N GLY A 72 -47.10 4.81 16.16
CA GLY A 72 -46.60 4.98 17.54
C GLY A 72 -46.81 3.79 18.49
N ASN A 73 -47.43 2.70 18.00
CA ASN A 73 -47.46 1.43 18.72
C ASN A 73 -46.30 0.55 18.27
N ALA A 74 -45.73 -0.22 19.19
CA ALA A 74 -44.77 -1.29 18.89
C ALA A 74 -45.33 -2.67 19.23
N GLY A 75 -44.74 -3.72 18.67
CA GLY A 75 -45.09 -5.11 18.94
C GLY A 75 -43.92 -6.05 18.71
N ILE A 76 -44.19 -7.35 18.87
CA ILE A 76 -43.21 -8.43 18.66
C ILE A 76 -43.49 -9.04 17.28
N GLY A 77 -42.46 -9.15 16.44
CA GLY A 77 -42.49 -9.89 15.19
C GLY A 77 -41.74 -11.21 15.33
N ILE A 78 -42.27 -12.27 14.73
CA ILE A 78 -41.62 -13.58 14.68
C ILE A 78 -41.58 -14.07 13.23
N ALA A 79 -40.41 -14.48 12.76
CA ALA A 79 -40.23 -15.15 11.48
C ALA A 79 -39.61 -16.53 11.71
N PHE A 80 -40.13 -17.54 11.02
CA PHE A 80 -39.60 -18.90 11.07
C PHE A 80 -38.96 -19.25 9.73
N SER A 81 -37.79 -19.89 9.75
CA SER A 81 -37.30 -20.59 8.55
C SER A 81 -38.16 -21.82 8.26
N ASP A 82 -38.04 -22.38 7.08
CA ASP A 82 -38.39 -23.79 6.82
C ASP A 82 -37.40 -24.75 7.52
N ALA A 83 -37.75 -26.04 7.60
CA ALA A 83 -36.95 -27.05 8.30
C ALA A 83 -35.57 -27.27 7.64
N ASP A 84 -35.50 -27.12 6.32
CA ASP A 84 -34.25 -27.17 5.55
C ASP A 84 -33.45 -25.87 5.58
N ARG A 85 -33.96 -24.82 6.25
CA ARG A 85 -33.35 -23.48 6.39
C ARG A 85 -32.98 -22.87 5.02
N THR A 86 -33.83 -23.06 4.02
CA THR A 86 -33.68 -22.47 2.68
C THR A 86 -34.28 -21.08 2.57
N ALA A 87 -35.29 -20.74 3.36
CA ALA A 87 -35.91 -19.41 3.36
C ALA A 87 -36.63 -19.09 4.68
N PHE A 88 -36.72 -17.80 4.99
CA PHE A 88 -37.62 -17.31 6.04
C PHE A 88 -39.05 -17.14 5.50
N GLY A 89 -40.02 -17.67 6.23
CA GLY A 89 -41.44 -17.45 5.98
C GLY A 89 -41.89 -16.03 6.33
N ASN A 90 -43.17 -15.75 6.05
CA ASN A 90 -43.78 -14.47 6.40
C ASN A 90 -43.70 -14.19 7.91
N ARG A 91 -43.44 -12.93 8.26
CA ARG A 91 -43.52 -12.46 9.65
C ARG A 91 -44.93 -12.69 10.20
N VAL A 92 -44.99 -13.33 11.36
CA VAL A 92 -46.18 -13.43 12.21
C VAL A 92 -46.08 -12.40 13.32
N ILE A 93 -47.20 -11.72 13.58
CA ILE A 93 -47.36 -10.82 14.73
C ILE A 93 -48.35 -11.51 15.67
N PRO A 94 -47.90 -12.06 16.82
CA PRO A 94 -48.81 -12.60 17.81
C PRO A 94 -49.78 -11.51 18.32
N ALA A 95 -51.04 -11.89 18.56
CA ALA A 95 -52.02 -10.99 19.16
C ALA A 95 -51.72 -10.78 20.65
N LEU A 96 -50.93 -9.76 20.99
CA LEU A 96 -50.50 -9.49 22.36
C LEU A 96 -51.58 -8.75 23.17
N ASP A 97 -51.61 -9.00 24.48
CA ASP A 97 -52.60 -8.40 25.40
C ASP A 97 -52.22 -6.98 25.86
N TYR A 98 -51.02 -6.51 25.47
CA TYR A 98 -50.45 -5.24 25.89
C TYR A 98 -50.05 -4.38 24.69
N THR A 99 -50.11 -3.06 24.86
CA THR A 99 -49.61 -2.09 23.88
C THR A 99 -48.21 -1.66 24.29
N TYR A 100 -47.25 -1.70 23.37
CA TYR A 100 -45.85 -1.37 23.64
C TYR A 100 -45.47 -0.03 23.01
N SER A 101 -44.51 0.66 23.63
CA SER A 101 -43.90 1.86 23.04
C SER A 101 -42.79 1.48 22.06
N SER A 102 -42.61 2.29 21.01
CA SER A 102 -41.51 2.16 20.03
C SER A 102 -40.12 2.47 20.60
N HIS A 103 -40.05 3.05 21.79
CA HIS A 103 -38.82 3.55 22.41
C HIS A 103 -38.62 2.88 23.78
N GLY A 104 -38.16 1.63 23.82
CA GLY A 104 -37.79 0.99 25.10
C GLY A 104 -38.00 -0.51 25.24
N LEU A 105 -38.38 -1.22 24.17
CA LEU A 105 -38.60 -2.66 24.25
C LEU A 105 -37.29 -3.45 24.31
N MET A 106 -37.01 -4.07 25.45
CA MET A 106 -35.99 -5.11 25.58
C MET A 106 -36.68 -6.47 25.60
N LEU A 107 -36.14 -7.44 24.87
CA LEU A 107 -36.67 -8.82 24.85
C LEU A 107 -35.55 -9.86 24.97
N ASP A 108 -35.91 -11.01 25.55
CA ASP A 108 -35.14 -12.26 25.45
C ASP A 108 -36.13 -13.44 25.39
N ALA A 109 -35.69 -14.58 24.88
CA ALA A 109 -36.58 -15.70 24.61
C ALA A 109 -35.89 -17.06 24.76
N VAL A 110 -36.68 -18.10 25.02
CA VAL A 110 -36.25 -19.49 25.15
C VAL A 110 -37.28 -20.45 24.54
N VAL A 111 -36.81 -21.61 24.08
CA VAL A 111 -37.68 -22.73 23.69
C VAL A 111 -38.14 -23.46 24.96
N LEU A 112 -39.46 -23.58 25.15
CA LEU A 112 -40.06 -24.12 26.37
C LEU A 112 -40.05 -25.65 26.38
N ASN A 113 -40.43 -26.28 25.27
CA ASN A 113 -40.70 -27.71 25.19
C ASN A 113 -40.36 -28.31 23.81
N ALA A 114 -40.44 -29.64 23.72
CA ALA A 114 -40.17 -30.38 22.48
C ALA A 114 -41.19 -30.10 21.35
N SER A 115 -42.37 -29.59 21.67
CA SER A 115 -43.37 -29.17 20.68
C SER A 115 -42.99 -27.86 19.96
N GLY A 116 -41.94 -27.18 20.43
CA GLY A 116 -41.46 -25.93 19.85
C GLY A 116 -42.26 -24.70 20.31
N ASP A 117 -42.88 -24.73 21.50
CA ASP A 117 -43.43 -23.51 22.07
C ASP A 117 -42.31 -22.58 22.55
N ILE A 118 -42.48 -21.28 22.34
CA ILE A 118 -41.49 -20.24 22.64
C ILE A 118 -42.01 -19.37 23.78
N GLY A 119 -41.19 -19.19 24.80
CA GLY A 119 -41.40 -18.24 25.88
C GLY A 119 -40.63 -16.96 25.59
N ILE A 120 -41.34 -15.83 25.54
CA ILE A 120 -40.78 -14.50 25.26
C ILE A 120 -40.99 -13.63 26.49
N VAL A 121 -39.92 -13.05 27.01
CA VAL A 121 -39.98 -12.05 28.08
C VAL A 121 -39.71 -10.69 27.48
N VAL A 122 -40.54 -9.70 27.82
CA VAL A 122 -40.45 -8.35 27.29
C VAL A 122 -40.55 -7.33 28.42
N PHE A 123 -39.60 -6.41 28.44
CA PHE A 123 -39.69 -5.19 29.24
C PHE A 123 -40.17 -4.03 28.36
N ASN A 124 -41.19 -3.31 28.84
CA ASN A 124 -41.80 -2.18 28.16
C ASN A 124 -41.65 -0.92 29.02
N ASP A 125 -41.12 0.15 28.43
CA ASP A 125 -41.05 1.49 29.05
C ASP A 125 -41.91 2.49 28.23
N PRO A 126 -43.25 2.40 28.26
CA PRO A 126 -44.09 3.47 27.77
C PRO A 126 -44.04 4.59 28.81
N ASN A 127 -44.02 5.85 28.35
CA ASN A 127 -43.81 7.10 29.11
C ASN A 127 -44.57 7.27 30.46
N TRP A 128 -45.43 6.34 30.89
CA TRP A 128 -46.26 6.42 32.10
C TRP A 128 -46.56 5.06 32.83
N SER A 129 -46.11 3.88 32.36
CA SER A 129 -46.29 2.59 33.08
C SER A 129 -45.29 1.50 32.67
N LYS A 130 -44.22 1.31 33.47
CA LYS A 130 -43.17 0.32 33.20
C LYS A 130 -43.63 -1.09 33.55
N GLY A 131 -43.43 -2.05 32.66
CA GLY A 131 -43.95 -3.39 32.83
C GLY A 131 -43.05 -4.48 32.26
N LEU A 132 -42.97 -5.59 33.00
CA LEU A 132 -42.30 -6.82 32.60
C LEU A 132 -43.37 -7.88 32.32
N TYR A 133 -43.36 -8.42 31.11
CA TYR A 133 -44.39 -9.33 30.61
C TYR A 133 -43.76 -10.61 30.09
N ALA A 134 -44.49 -11.72 30.25
CA ALA A 134 -44.17 -13.00 29.63
C ALA A 134 -45.25 -13.39 28.63
N HIS A 135 -44.83 -13.93 27.49
CA HIS A 135 -45.70 -14.44 26.44
C HIS A 135 -45.28 -15.85 26.07
N VAL A 136 -46.26 -16.69 25.78
CA VAL A 136 -46.06 -18.02 25.21
C VAL A 136 -46.70 -18.04 23.84
N VAL A 137 -45.92 -18.41 22.83
CA VAL A 137 -46.38 -18.57 21.45
C VAL A 137 -46.01 -19.97 20.96
N ASN A 138 -46.86 -20.56 20.13
CA ASN A 138 -46.58 -21.85 19.54
C ASN A 138 -45.59 -21.75 18.36
N SER A 139 -45.20 -22.89 17.82
CA SER A 139 -44.28 -23.02 16.67
C SER A 139 -44.83 -22.49 15.33
N SER A 140 -46.06 -21.94 15.33
CA SER A 140 -46.69 -21.21 14.21
C SER A 140 -46.83 -19.71 14.50
N GLY A 141 -46.29 -19.20 15.62
CA GLY A 141 -46.37 -17.80 16.02
C GLY A 141 -47.72 -17.37 16.60
N VAL A 142 -48.60 -18.31 16.95
CA VAL A 142 -49.90 -18.01 17.56
C VAL A 142 -49.73 -17.92 19.08
N LYS A 143 -50.27 -16.85 19.68
CA LYS A 143 -50.31 -16.68 21.14
C LYS A 143 -51.07 -17.83 21.81
N ILE A 144 -50.44 -18.45 22.82
CA ILE A 144 -51.06 -19.40 23.75
C ILE A 144 -51.49 -18.66 25.02
N SER A 145 -50.59 -17.88 25.63
CA SER A 145 -50.86 -17.15 26.87
C SER A 145 -49.99 -15.91 27.01
N SER A 146 -50.43 -14.96 27.84
CA SER A 146 -49.62 -13.84 28.33
C SER A 146 -49.79 -13.70 29.84
N SER A 147 -48.76 -13.24 30.53
CA SER A 147 -48.86 -12.85 31.94
C SER A 147 -48.02 -11.62 32.25
N THR A 148 -48.45 -10.87 33.26
CA THR A 148 -47.66 -9.78 33.84
C THR A 148 -46.76 -10.39 34.91
N ILE A 149 -45.45 -10.25 34.75
CA ILE A 149 -44.47 -10.61 35.77
C ILE A 149 -44.43 -9.51 36.83
N TRP A 150 -44.32 -8.27 36.38
CA TRP A 150 -44.12 -7.11 37.23
C TRP A 150 -44.68 -5.85 36.56
N ASN A 151 -45.29 -4.96 37.33
CA ASN A 151 -45.88 -3.71 36.83
C ASN A 151 -45.81 -2.66 37.95
N THR A 152 -44.79 -1.81 37.92
CA THR A 152 -44.53 -0.75 38.90
C THR A 152 -43.99 0.50 38.20
N ALA A 153 -43.79 1.59 38.95
CA ALA A 153 -43.13 2.78 38.42
C ALA A 153 -41.59 2.65 38.36
N GLU A 154 -41.02 1.57 38.90
CA GLU A 154 -39.57 1.38 39.00
C GLU A 154 -38.99 0.89 37.66
N ALA A 155 -37.82 1.43 37.30
CA ALA A 155 -37.12 1.03 36.10
C ALA A 155 -36.39 -0.30 36.33
N ILE A 156 -36.61 -1.29 35.46
CA ILE A 156 -35.72 -2.45 35.32
C ILE A 156 -34.98 -2.37 33.99
N GLN A 157 -33.84 -3.03 33.93
CA GLN A 157 -33.04 -3.15 32.71
C GLN A 157 -32.41 -4.55 32.64
N CYS A 158 -31.83 -4.88 31.48
CA CYS A 158 -30.94 -6.03 31.32
C CYS A 158 -31.63 -7.39 31.57
N ILE A 159 -32.63 -7.77 30.77
CA ILE A 159 -33.31 -9.06 30.94
C ILE A 159 -32.55 -10.21 30.28
N SER A 160 -32.40 -11.34 30.98
CA SER A 160 -31.89 -12.59 30.42
C SER A 160 -32.69 -13.77 30.95
N VAL A 161 -33.28 -14.56 30.04
CA VAL A 161 -34.01 -15.78 30.40
C VAL A 161 -33.22 -17.03 30.02
N VAL A 162 -33.20 -18.02 30.91
CA VAL A 162 -32.53 -19.30 30.70
C VAL A 162 -33.44 -20.45 31.13
N LYS A 163 -33.40 -21.54 30.37
CA LYS A 163 -34.05 -22.81 30.73
C LYS A 163 -33.05 -23.68 31.48
N ARG A 164 -33.32 -23.98 32.77
CA ARG A 164 -32.49 -24.86 33.60
C ARG A 164 -32.80 -26.33 33.34
N ALA A 165 -34.07 -26.66 33.23
CA ALA A 165 -34.59 -27.99 32.89
C ALA A 165 -35.97 -27.85 32.23
N ASP A 166 -36.58 -28.98 31.86
CA ASP A 166 -37.97 -28.97 31.39
C ASP A 166 -38.89 -28.42 32.49
N ASN A 167 -39.71 -27.43 32.11
CA ASN A 167 -40.60 -26.72 33.04
C ASN A 167 -39.83 -26.08 34.22
N ASP A 168 -38.60 -25.60 34.00
CA ASP A 168 -37.84 -24.85 34.99
C ASP A 168 -37.05 -23.72 34.31
N PHE A 169 -37.52 -22.49 34.51
CA PHE A 169 -37.04 -21.28 33.85
C PHE A 169 -36.59 -20.26 34.89
N VAL A 170 -35.52 -19.55 34.59
CA VAL A 170 -35.03 -18.45 35.41
C VAL A 170 -34.93 -17.19 34.55
N LEU A 171 -35.44 -16.08 35.07
CA LEU A 171 -35.25 -14.77 34.50
C LEU A 171 -34.37 -13.96 35.45
N VAL A 172 -33.25 -13.45 34.94
CA VAL A 172 -32.34 -12.54 35.63
C VAL A 172 -32.50 -11.14 35.06
N TYR A 173 -32.55 -10.13 35.92
CA TYR A 173 -32.63 -8.73 35.52
C TYR A 173 -32.05 -7.80 36.58
N ARG A 174 -31.84 -6.54 36.20
CA ARG A 174 -31.34 -5.48 37.07
C ARG A 174 -32.46 -4.54 37.49
N ARG A 175 -32.49 -4.17 38.77
CA ARG A 175 -33.34 -3.10 39.32
C ARG A 175 -32.73 -1.70 39.14
N ALA A 176 -33.51 -0.67 39.46
CA ALA A 176 -33.08 0.72 39.43
C ALA A 176 -31.95 1.03 40.44
N ASP A 177 -31.87 0.26 41.53
CA ASP A 177 -30.81 0.35 42.55
C ASP A 177 -29.52 -0.41 42.18
N ASN A 178 -29.42 -0.88 40.93
CA ASN A 178 -28.33 -1.70 40.38
C ASN A 178 -28.20 -3.11 40.97
N SER A 179 -29.13 -3.56 41.82
CA SER A 179 -29.13 -4.96 42.27
C SER A 179 -29.52 -5.91 41.14
N LEU A 180 -28.81 -7.03 41.05
CA LEU A 180 -29.22 -8.17 40.22
C LEU A 180 -30.19 -9.03 41.01
N VAL A 181 -31.32 -9.36 40.38
CA VAL A 181 -32.34 -10.24 40.95
C VAL A 181 -32.70 -11.31 39.95
N MET A 182 -33.19 -12.42 40.49
CA MET A 182 -33.75 -13.50 39.69
C MET A 182 -35.14 -13.89 40.18
N ILE A 183 -35.96 -14.35 39.24
CA ILE A 183 -37.24 -14.99 39.50
C ILE A 183 -37.29 -16.30 38.72
N THR A 184 -38.10 -17.24 39.19
CA THR A 184 -38.23 -18.56 38.60
C THR A 184 -39.66 -18.83 38.17
N SER A 185 -39.83 -19.67 37.16
CA SER A 185 -41.14 -20.10 36.68
C SER A 185 -41.07 -21.56 36.23
N THR A 186 -42.17 -22.28 36.37
CA THR A 186 -42.30 -23.65 35.85
C THR A 186 -43.18 -23.74 34.61
N ASN A 187 -43.89 -22.67 34.26
CA ASN A 187 -44.92 -22.68 33.22
C ASN A 187 -44.95 -21.39 32.38
N PHE A 188 -44.01 -20.47 32.61
CA PHE A 188 -43.90 -19.17 31.96
C PHE A 188 -45.11 -18.22 32.16
N THR A 189 -46.09 -18.60 32.98
CA THR A 189 -47.29 -17.81 33.28
C THR A 189 -47.33 -17.34 34.73
N SER A 190 -46.86 -18.15 35.67
CA SER A 190 -46.67 -17.81 37.08
C SER A 190 -45.18 -17.72 37.42
N TRP A 191 -44.80 -16.67 38.13
CA TRP A 191 -43.41 -16.37 38.50
C TRP A 191 -43.26 -16.27 40.02
N SER A 192 -42.12 -16.70 40.54
CA SER A 192 -41.80 -16.61 41.97
C SER A 192 -41.58 -15.16 42.42
N ALA A 193 -41.52 -14.96 43.73
CA ALA A 193 -40.94 -13.73 44.28
C ALA A 193 -39.46 -13.60 43.87
N GLU A 194 -38.96 -12.36 43.86
CA GLU A 194 -37.57 -12.05 43.58
C GLU A 194 -36.62 -12.63 44.63
N SER A 195 -35.50 -13.15 44.14
CA SER A 195 -34.35 -13.57 44.93
C SER A 195 -33.15 -12.75 44.49
N ALA A 196 -32.32 -12.31 45.44
CA ALA A 196 -31.10 -11.56 45.12
C ALA A 196 -30.07 -12.48 44.45
N VAL A 197 -29.39 -11.97 43.42
CA VAL A 197 -28.24 -12.63 42.79
C VAL A 197 -26.98 -11.91 43.26
N THR A 198 -26.20 -12.59 44.10
CA THR A 198 -24.94 -12.04 44.62
C THR A 198 -23.78 -12.61 43.81
N VAL A 199 -23.01 -11.72 43.19
CA VAL A 199 -21.79 -12.08 42.46
C VAL A 199 -20.60 -11.40 43.13
N GLY A 200 -19.58 -12.17 43.46
CA GLY A 200 -18.36 -11.65 44.07
C GLY A 200 -17.53 -10.79 43.10
N GLY A 201 -16.62 -9.97 43.63
CA GLY A 201 -15.77 -9.07 42.82
C GLY A 201 -16.45 -7.81 42.27
N LEU A 202 -17.76 -7.62 42.45
CA LEU A 202 -18.46 -6.39 42.08
C LEU A 202 -18.27 -5.29 43.13
N THR A 203 -17.87 -4.09 42.69
CA THR A 203 -17.73 -2.90 43.54
C THR A 203 -19.11 -2.28 43.81
N ALA A 204 -19.37 -1.95 45.08
CA ALA A 204 -20.62 -1.30 45.48
C ALA A 204 -20.78 0.08 44.82
N GLY A 205 -21.94 0.32 44.22
CA GLY A 205 -22.27 1.58 43.52
C GLY A 205 -21.95 1.57 42.01
N SER A 206 -21.18 0.60 41.52
CA SER A 206 -20.95 0.42 40.08
C SER A 206 -22.23 -0.03 39.35
N ILE A 207 -22.40 0.45 38.12
CA ILE A 207 -23.55 0.15 37.27
C ILE A 207 -23.29 -1.09 36.42
N ILE A 208 -24.28 -1.99 36.34
CA ILE A 208 -24.33 -3.10 35.38
C ILE A 208 -25.28 -2.69 34.26
N ARG A 209 -24.83 -2.60 33.00
CA ARG A 209 -25.68 -2.14 31.88
C ARG A 209 -26.37 -3.25 31.10
N ASP A 210 -25.79 -4.44 31.07
CA ASP A 210 -26.35 -5.60 30.36
C ASP A 210 -25.96 -6.87 31.09
N VAL A 211 -26.82 -7.89 31.03
CA VAL A 211 -26.52 -9.23 31.53
C VAL A 211 -26.98 -10.27 30.52
N LYS A 212 -26.17 -11.30 30.33
CA LYS A 212 -26.56 -12.53 29.64
C LYS A 212 -26.18 -13.74 30.47
N VAL A 213 -27.12 -14.64 30.69
CA VAL A 213 -26.87 -15.92 31.34
C VAL A 213 -27.08 -17.04 30.33
N THR A 214 -26.15 -17.98 30.31
CA THR A 214 -26.25 -19.21 29.52
C THR A 214 -25.97 -20.43 30.39
N LYS A 215 -26.61 -21.56 30.02
CA LYS A 215 -26.33 -22.86 30.61
C LYS A 215 -25.34 -23.59 29.69
N LEU A 216 -24.28 -24.12 30.29
CA LEU A 216 -23.24 -24.88 29.59
C LEU A 216 -23.61 -26.36 29.48
N THR A 217 -22.97 -27.07 28.55
CA THR A 217 -23.15 -28.51 28.31
C THR A 217 -22.82 -29.37 29.53
N ASP A 218 -21.91 -28.93 30.40
CA ASP A 218 -21.57 -29.60 31.66
C ASP A 218 -22.61 -29.38 32.78
N GLY A 219 -23.67 -28.61 32.50
CA GLY A 219 -24.75 -28.29 33.43
C GLY A 219 -24.49 -27.07 34.31
N SER A 220 -23.28 -26.50 34.28
CA SER A 220 -22.98 -25.22 34.94
C SER A 220 -23.55 -24.03 34.16
N TYR A 221 -23.45 -22.85 34.76
CA TYR A 221 -23.97 -21.59 34.23
C TYR A 221 -22.85 -20.58 34.13
N MET A 222 -22.95 -19.72 33.12
CA MET A 222 -22.06 -18.59 32.95
C MET A 222 -22.89 -17.33 32.75
N MET A 223 -22.52 -16.27 33.47
CA MET A 223 -23.11 -14.95 33.39
C MET A 223 -22.08 -14.00 32.80
N PHE A 224 -22.48 -13.26 31.77
CA PHE A 224 -21.73 -12.16 31.18
C PHE A 224 -22.39 -10.84 31.53
N LEU A 225 -21.57 -9.85 31.90
CA LEU A 225 -22.02 -8.56 32.40
C LEU A 225 -21.31 -7.44 31.64
N SER A 226 -22.03 -6.45 31.14
CA SER A 226 -21.41 -5.15 30.86
C SER A 226 -21.36 -4.38 32.18
N TYR A 227 -20.16 -4.25 32.73
CA TYR A 227 -19.92 -3.74 34.07
C TYR A 227 -19.07 -2.47 34.03
N GLN A 228 -19.45 -1.48 34.84
CA GLN A 228 -18.71 -0.24 35.03
C GLN A 228 -17.40 -0.51 35.78
N ALA A 229 -16.34 -0.75 35.01
CA ALA A 229 -15.02 -1.08 35.51
C ALA A 229 -14.32 0.12 36.16
N TYR A 230 -14.64 1.34 35.70
CA TYR A 230 -14.03 2.57 36.19
C TYR A 230 -15.06 3.72 36.18
N ILE A 231 -14.99 4.59 37.18
CA ILE A 231 -15.78 5.83 37.28
C ILE A 231 -14.92 6.93 37.92
N ASP A 232 -15.02 8.14 37.37
CA ASP A 232 -14.51 9.36 37.99
C ASP A 232 -15.44 10.54 37.72
N ASP A 233 -15.02 11.75 38.12
CA ASP A 233 -15.80 12.98 37.99
C ASP A 233 -16.19 13.35 36.54
N THR A 234 -15.55 12.72 35.54
CA THR A 234 -15.72 13.07 34.12
C THR A 234 -16.40 11.96 33.29
N GLY A 235 -16.60 10.76 33.84
CA GLY A 235 -17.30 9.71 33.11
C GLY A 235 -17.11 8.31 33.68
N SER A 236 -17.37 7.31 32.84
CA SER A 236 -17.32 5.89 33.22
C SER A 236 -16.87 5.04 32.07
N ILE A 237 -16.20 3.93 32.37
CA ILE A 237 -15.75 2.94 31.39
C ILE A 237 -16.48 1.62 31.67
N TYR A 238 -17.02 1.02 30.62
CA TYR A 238 -17.73 -0.25 30.68
C TYR A 238 -16.97 -1.34 29.92
N ASN A 239 -16.80 -2.47 30.58
CA ASN A 239 -16.14 -3.65 30.03
C ASN A 239 -17.05 -4.88 30.19
N ILE A 240 -16.83 -5.92 29.39
CA ILE A 240 -17.49 -7.21 29.58
C ILE A 240 -16.74 -8.00 30.64
N TYR A 241 -17.48 -8.50 31.62
CA TYR A 241 -17.03 -9.41 32.66
C TYR A 241 -17.80 -10.71 32.56
N TYR A 242 -17.26 -11.79 33.13
CA TYR A 242 -17.97 -13.05 33.28
C TYR A 242 -17.81 -13.64 34.68
N SER A 243 -18.79 -14.44 35.09
CA SER A 243 -18.75 -15.28 36.28
C SER A 243 -19.42 -16.62 36.00
N THR A 244 -19.03 -17.65 36.75
CA THR A 244 -19.57 -19.01 36.65
C THR A 244 -20.31 -19.42 37.93
N SER A 245 -21.27 -20.32 37.77
CA SER A 245 -22.05 -20.89 38.87
C SER A 245 -22.48 -22.31 38.53
N THR A 246 -22.66 -23.17 39.54
CA THR A 246 -23.22 -24.51 39.35
C THR A 246 -24.71 -24.59 39.70
N ASP A 247 -25.25 -23.60 40.40
CA ASP A 247 -26.62 -23.60 40.95
C ASP A 247 -27.42 -22.31 40.66
N MET A 248 -26.80 -21.32 40.01
CA MET A 248 -27.28 -19.95 39.79
C MET A 248 -27.49 -19.09 41.05
N ILE A 249 -27.16 -19.62 42.23
CA ILE A 249 -27.27 -18.93 43.51
C ILE A 249 -25.90 -18.42 43.94
N THR A 250 -24.90 -19.30 43.91
CA THR A 250 -23.52 -19.02 44.29
C THR A 250 -22.70 -18.77 43.03
N TRP A 251 -22.20 -17.55 42.88
CA TRP A 251 -21.37 -17.16 41.75
C TRP A 251 -19.93 -16.93 42.21
N VAL A 252 -18.97 -17.34 41.38
CA VAL A 252 -17.55 -16.98 41.61
C VAL A 252 -17.32 -15.49 41.38
N ASP A 253 -16.17 -14.98 41.80
CA ASP A 253 -15.79 -13.59 41.53
C ASP A 253 -15.80 -13.31 40.02
N VAL A 254 -16.32 -12.14 39.64
CA VAL A 254 -16.30 -11.71 38.24
C VAL A 254 -14.85 -11.55 37.75
N LEU A 255 -14.61 -11.99 36.51
CA LEU A 255 -13.34 -11.83 35.81
C LEU A 255 -13.56 -10.99 34.54
N PRO A 256 -12.63 -10.09 34.18
CA PRO A 256 -12.75 -9.31 32.96
C PRO A 256 -12.59 -10.21 31.73
N LEU A 257 -13.48 -10.04 30.75
CA LEU A 257 -13.34 -10.54 29.39
C LEU A 257 -12.72 -9.46 28.49
N THR A 258 -13.07 -8.20 28.72
CA THR A 258 -12.41 -7.02 28.14
C THR A 258 -11.87 -6.13 29.25
N ASP A 259 -10.84 -5.34 28.95
CA ASP A 259 -10.09 -4.55 29.94
C ASP A 259 -9.67 -3.17 29.44
N THR A 260 -10.46 -2.54 28.55
CA THR A 260 -10.09 -1.21 28.04
C THR A 260 -10.05 -0.17 29.17
N THR A 261 -9.06 0.71 29.08
CA THR A 261 -8.85 1.86 29.97
C THR A 261 -9.18 3.19 29.29
N LEU A 262 -9.62 3.16 28.04
CA LEU A 262 -9.92 4.35 27.25
C LEU A 262 -11.34 4.81 27.49
N LYS A 263 -11.54 6.04 27.95
CA LYS A 263 -12.89 6.61 28.11
C LYS A 263 -13.68 6.80 26.83
N SER A 264 -13.01 6.81 25.68
CA SER A 264 -13.68 6.85 24.39
C SER A 264 -14.25 5.49 24.00
N ARG A 265 -13.92 4.40 24.69
CA ARG A 265 -14.26 3.03 24.29
C ARG A 265 -14.96 2.28 25.42
N ASP A 266 -16.10 1.69 25.07
CA ASP A 266 -16.86 0.83 25.97
C ASP A 266 -17.30 -0.46 25.29
N TYR A 267 -17.60 -1.48 26.10
CA TYR A 267 -18.18 -2.74 25.64
C TYR A 267 -19.54 -3.06 26.29
N TYR A 268 -20.53 -3.41 25.46
CA TYR A 268 -21.93 -3.59 25.85
C TYR A 268 -22.60 -4.83 25.22
N PHE A 269 -23.81 -5.16 25.69
CA PHE A 269 -24.73 -6.15 25.10
C PHE A 269 -24.10 -7.51 24.74
N PRO A 270 -23.53 -8.26 25.69
CA PRO A 270 -23.01 -9.59 25.41
C PRO A 270 -24.13 -10.56 25.01
N ASP A 271 -23.86 -11.45 24.06
CA ASP A 271 -24.62 -12.69 23.81
C ASP A 271 -23.64 -13.85 23.59
N VAL A 272 -24.05 -15.08 23.89
CA VAL A 272 -23.14 -16.22 23.91
C VAL A 272 -23.83 -17.51 23.45
N VAL A 273 -23.11 -18.32 22.68
CA VAL A 273 -23.46 -19.70 22.35
C VAL A 273 -22.28 -20.62 22.58
N GLN A 274 -22.56 -21.89 22.83
CA GLN A 274 -21.54 -22.93 23.00
C GLN A 274 -21.61 -23.91 21.83
N LYS A 275 -20.47 -24.18 21.20
CA LYS A 275 -20.34 -25.19 20.13
C LYS A 275 -20.28 -26.60 20.73
N SER A 276 -20.44 -27.62 19.88
CA SER A 276 -20.41 -29.02 20.32
C SER A 276 -19.07 -29.47 20.88
N ASP A 277 -17.96 -28.83 20.47
CA ASP A 277 -16.61 -29.03 21.02
C ASP A 277 -16.42 -28.43 22.42
N GLY A 278 -17.43 -27.72 22.94
CA GLY A 278 -17.43 -27.08 24.24
C GLY A 278 -16.90 -25.65 24.25
N SER A 279 -16.37 -25.14 23.13
CA SER A 279 -15.93 -23.75 22.99
C SER A 279 -17.10 -22.77 23.00
N LEU A 280 -16.83 -21.55 23.44
CA LEU A 280 -17.80 -20.45 23.47
C LEU A 280 -17.54 -19.47 22.32
N PHE A 281 -18.62 -19.00 21.71
CA PHE A 281 -18.60 -17.89 20.78
C PHE A 281 -19.43 -16.76 21.39
N ILE A 282 -18.79 -15.62 21.65
CA ILE A 282 -19.38 -14.50 22.39
C ILE A 282 -19.39 -13.29 21.48
N ALA A 283 -20.55 -12.65 21.31
CA ALA A 283 -20.70 -11.40 20.58
C ALA A 283 -20.92 -10.26 21.57
N MET A 284 -20.40 -9.07 21.24
CA MET A 284 -20.54 -7.85 22.05
C MET A 284 -20.49 -6.61 21.15
N HIS A 285 -20.85 -5.45 21.69
CA HIS A 285 -20.70 -4.17 21.00
C HIS A 285 -19.46 -3.48 21.52
N GLU A 286 -18.65 -2.94 20.62
CA GLU A 286 -17.68 -1.90 20.93
C GLU A 286 -18.32 -0.56 20.57
N TYR A 287 -18.45 0.32 21.55
CA TYR A 287 -18.90 1.69 21.35
C TYR A 287 -17.68 2.60 21.46
N ASN A 288 -17.23 3.16 20.33
CA ASN A 288 -16.22 4.20 20.30
C ASN A 288 -16.93 5.56 20.14
N SER A 289 -16.66 6.49 21.04
CA SER A 289 -17.18 7.85 21.02
C SER A 289 -16.07 8.89 21.05
N TYR A 290 -16.33 10.07 20.49
CA TYR A 290 -15.46 11.21 20.70
C TYR A 290 -15.56 11.77 22.12
N LEU A 291 -14.45 12.35 22.59
CA LEU A 291 -14.42 13.14 23.81
C LEU A 291 -14.11 14.60 23.47
N SER A 292 -14.55 15.53 24.31
CA SER A 292 -14.30 16.96 24.11
C SER A 292 -13.99 17.67 25.42
N MET A 293 -13.00 18.56 25.41
CA MET A 293 -12.76 19.53 26.48
C MET A 293 -13.16 20.93 26.04
N THR A 294 -13.95 21.59 26.87
CA THR A 294 -14.29 23.01 26.70
C THR A 294 -13.51 23.84 27.71
N LYS A 295 -13.60 25.16 27.62
CA LYS A 295 -13.04 26.07 28.65
C LYS A 295 -13.60 25.82 30.06
N ASP A 296 -14.78 25.21 30.18
CA ASP A 296 -15.48 24.96 31.44
C ASP A 296 -15.12 23.57 32.01
N THR A 297 -14.30 22.78 31.31
CA THR A 297 -13.77 21.51 31.82
C THR A 297 -12.91 21.75 33.07
N THR A 298 -13.19 21.01 34.15
CA THR A 298 -12.44 21.10 35.41
C THR A 298 -10.94 20.91 35.19
N GLY A 299 -10.13 21.77 35.81
CA GLY A 299 -8.66 21.73 35.75
C GLY A 299 -8.04 22.85 34.92
N TRP A 300 -8.80 23.51 34.04
CA TRP A 300 -8.33 24.74 33.38
C TRP A 300 -8.20 25.87 34.40
N VAL A 301 -7.11 26.65 34.29
CA VAL A 301 -6.95 27.88 35.05
C VAL A 301 -7.23 29.08 34.17
N VAL A 302 -8.48 29.53 34.20
CA VAL A 302 -9.00 30.62 33.36
C VAL A 302 -8.98 31.97 34.08
N GLY A 303 -8.65 33.04 33.35
CA GLY A 303 -8.84 34.41 33.82
C GLY A 303 -10.32 34.79 33.87
N VAL A 304 -10.70 35.64 34.83
CA VAL A 304 -12.10 35.96 35.21
C VAL A 304 -12.95 36.69 34.15
N ALA A 305 -12.51 36.78 32.88
CA ALA A 305 -13.23 37.47 31.83
C ALA A 305 -14.23 36.51 31.13
N SER A 306 -15.53 36.74 31.35
CA SER A 306 -16.62 36.01 30.71
C SER A 306 -16.59 36.20 29.18
N GLY A 307 -16.66 35.09 28.43
CA GLY A 307 -16.85 35.09 26.98
C GLY A 307 -15.66 34.66 26.10
N GLN A 308 -14.52 34.27 26.66
CA GLN A 308 -13.35 33.87 25.86
C GLN A 308 -13.31 32.35 25.54
N THR A 309 -12.88 31.98 24.33
CA THR A 309 -12.70 30.60 23.82
C THR A 309 -11.30 30.05 24.14
N LEU A 310 -11.11 28.71 24.16
CA LEU A 310 -9.78 28.08 24.30
C LEU A 310 -9.10 28.05 22.93
N THR A 311 -8.08 28.87 22.67
CA THR A 311 -7.44 28.89 21.33
C THR A 311 -6.07 28.22 21.38
N VAL A 312 -6.03 26.94 20.99
CA VAL A 312 -4.79 26.15 20.94
C VAL A 312 -3.88 26.66 19.82
N SER A 313 -2.66 27.06 20.16
CA SER A 313 -1.61 27.45 19.20
C SER A 313 -0.79 26.27 18.74
N ASP A 314 -0.43 25.36 19.65
CA ASP A 314 0.41 24.22 19.35
C ASP A 314 0.12 23.09 20.34
N GLN A 315 0.47 21.88 19.92
CA GLN A 315 0.35 20.70 20.75
C GLN A 315 1.37 19.63 20.30
N TRP A 316 1.73 18.73 21.20
CA TRP A 316 2.44 17.50 20.86
C TRP A 316 1.98 16.35 21.74
N LEU A 317 2.13 15.18 21.17
CA LEU A 317 1.70 13.91 21.71
C LEU A 317 2.89 13.13 22.25
N ASP A 318 2.80 12.69 23.49
CA ASP A 318 3.63 11.64 24.06
C ASP A 318 2.80 10.35 24.13
N SER A 319 2.76 9.65 23.00
CA SER A 319 1.98 8.42 22.83
C SER A 319 2.48 7.30 23.76
N ALA A 320 3.79 7.25 24.03
CA ALA A 320 4.39 6.23 24.89
C ALA A 320 3.91 6.32 26.35
N ASN A 321 3.71 7.53 26.86
CA ASN A 321 3.19 7.76 28.22
C ASN A 321 1.69 8.11 28.26
N GLY A 322 1.01 8.12 27.11
CA GLY A 322 -0.42 8.45 27.01
C GLY A 322 -0.73 9.90 27.43
N LYS A 323 0.12 10.86 27.06
CA LYS A 323 -0.05 12.29 27.45
C LYS A 323 -0.13 13.20 26.23
N LEU A 324 -1.00 14.21 26.34
CA LEU A 324 -1.11 15.31 25.37
C LEU A 324 -0.75 16.63 26.04
N TYR A 325 0.12 17.40 25.38
CA TYR A 325 0.55 18.71 25.86
C TYR A 325 -0.02 19.77 24.93
N VAL A 326 -0.78 20.71 25.50
CA VAL A 326 -1.52 21.72 24.74
C VAL A 326 -1.10 23.11 25.17
N MET A 327 -0.80 23.97 24.21
CA MET A 327 -0.51 25.37 24.46
C MET A 327 -1.62 26.28 23.92
N SER A 328 -2.02 27.27 24.71
CA SER A 328 -2.98 28.30 24.31
C SER A 328 -2.38 29.69 24.39
N TYR A 329 -2.58 30.50 23.33
CA TYR A 329 -2.01 31.84 23.21
C TYR A 329 -3.01 32.99 23.39
N SER A 330 -4.30 32.69 23.25
CA SER A 330 -5.35 33.70 23.31
C SER A 330 -6.63 33.12 23.91
N GLY A 331 -7.46 34.01 24.45
CA GLY A 331 -8.68 33.63 25.14
C GLY A 331 -8.51 33.38 26.64
N GLY A 332 -9.47 32.67 27.23
CA GLY A 332 -9.67 32.60 28.69
C GLY A 332 -8.55 31.87 29.42
N PHE A 333 -7.88 30.95 28.71
CA PHE A 333 -6.68 30.26 29.15
C PHE A 333 -5.47 30.70 28.28
N LYS A 334 -4.39 31.14 28.94
CA LYS A 334 -3.10 31.46 28.33
C LYS A 334 -2.00 30.70 29.08
N GLY A 335 -1.24 29.88 28.36
CA GLY A 335 -0.20 29.03 28.94
C GLY A 335 -0.24 27.60 28.40
N GLY A 336 0.21 26.64 29.20
CA GLY A 336 0.35 25.24 28.83
C GLY A 336 -0.45 24.29 29.72
N ALA A 337 -0.96 23.19 29.17
CA ALA A 337 -1.60 22.13 29.94
C ALA A 337 -1.07 20.74 29.55
N LYS A 338 -1.00 19.85 30.55
CA LYS A 338 -0.73 18.41 30.40
C LYS A 338 -2.05 17.67 30.61
N ILE A 339 -2.41 16.84 29.64
CA ILE A 339 -3.66 16.08 29.59
C ILE A 339 -3.33 14.60 29.57
N ASP A 340 -4.01 13.84 30.42
CA ASP A 340 -3.99 12.37 30.38
C ASP A 340 -4.97 11.85 29.32
N LEU A 341 -4.50 10.98 28.43
CA LEU A 341 -5.31 10.46 27.33
C LEU A 341 -6.25 9.32 27.73
N ALA A 342 -5.90 8.54 28.76
CA ALA A 342 -6.73 7.44 29.23
C ALA A 342 -7.96 7.98 29.97
N THR A 343 -7.75 8.94 30.87
CA THR A 343 -8.81 9.58 31.66
C THR A 343 -9.40 10.81 30.98
N TRP A 344 -8.77 11.37 29.96
CA TRP A 344 -9.18 12.64 29.34
C TRP A 344 -9.39 13.73 30.39
N THR A 345 -8.42 13.88 31.31
CA THR A 345 -8.41 14.90 32.38
C THR A 345 -7.17 15.79 32.28
N ILE A 346 -7.26 17.00 32.83
CA ILE A 346 -6.14 17.93 32.90
C ILE A 346 -5.32 17.61 34.15
N ASP A 347 -4.14 17.03 33.97
CA ASP A 347 -3.21 16.70 35.07
C ASP A 347 -2.66 17.97 35.71
N LYS A 348 -2.24 18.92 34.86
CA LYS A 348 -1.56 20.14 35.28
C LYS A 348 -1.74 21.24 34.25
N CYS A 349 -1.78 22.46 34.75
CA CYS A 349 -1.92 23.67 33.96
C CYS A 349 -0.93 24.73 34.46
N TYR A 350 -0.19 25.37 33.54
CA TYR A 350 0.62 26.56 33.78
C TYR A 350 -0.06 27.77 33.19
N SER A 351 -0.12 28.84 33.97
CA SER A 351 -0.63 30.14 33.52
C SER A 351 0.07 31.24 34.32
N GLY A 352 -0.28 32.51 34.03
CA GLY A 352 0.12 33.63 34.88
C GLY A 352 -0.59 33.68 36.25
N LEU A 353 -1.50 32.74 36.54
CA LEU A 353 -2.29 32.68 37.78
C LEU A 353 -1.87 31.55 38.72
N ASN A 354 -1.13 30.55 38.22
CA ASN A 354 -0.67 29.41 39.02
C ASN A 354 0.72 29.66 39.63
N VAL A 355 1.11 28.87 40.62
CA VAL A 355 2.46 28.90 41.19
C VAL A 355 3.21 27.63 40.77
N PRO A 356 4.41 27.74 40.16
CA PRO A 356 5.09 28.98 39.77
C PRO A 356 4.45 29.65 38.54
N ALA A 357 4.29 30.98 38.60
CA ALA A 357 3.61 31.75 37.56
C ALA A 357 4.51 31.97 36.35
N ILE A 358 3.96 31.79 35.14
CA ILE A 358 4.68 32.13 33.91
C ILE A 358 5.03 33.64 33.95
N PRO A 359 6.29 34.05 33.66
CA PRO A 359 6.69 35.45 33.73
C PRO A 359 5.82 36.34 32.85
N ALA A 360 5.48 37.52 33.35
CA ALA A 360 4.52 38.43 32.70
C ALA A 360 4.93 38.83 31.27
N TYR A 361 6.23 38.84 30.97
CA TYR A 361 6.73 39.04 29.60
C TYR A 361 6.13 38.05 28.61
N PHE A 362 6.11 36.74 28.92
CA PHE A 362 5.60 35.70 28.03
C PHE A 362 4.07 35.67 27.93
N MET A 363 3.39 36.29 28.90
CA MET A 363 1.92 36.35 28.98
C MET A 363 1.32 37.59 28.27
N ASN A 364 2.14 38.58 27.91
CA ASN A 364 1.72 39.86 27.35
C ASN A 364 1.85 39.91 25.81
N GLY A 365 0.75 40.24 25.11
CA GLY A 365 0.66 40.38 23.65
C GLY A 365 0.11 39.15 22.92
N THR A 366 0.11 39.21 21.58
CA THR A 366 -0.36 38.13 20.66
C THR A 366 0.80 37.32 20.05
N ASN A 367 2.00 37.37 20.63
CA ASN A 367 3.23 36.91 19.98
C ASN A 367 3.56 35.42 20.13
N ILE A 368 2.63 34.59 20.63
CA ILE A 368 2.77 33.12 20.63
C ILE A 368 2.08 32.65 19.35
N PHE A 369 2.87 32.23 18.36
CA PHE A 369 2.39 31.86 17.03
C PHE A 369 2.40 30.34 16.85
N PRO A 370 1.37 29.75 16.21
CA PRO A 370 1.32 28.33 15.86
C PRO A 370 2.53 27.88 15.03
N GLY A 371 3.05 26.67 15.27
CA GLY A 371 4.06 26.01 14.42
C GLY A 371 5.48 26.56 14.55
N ARG A 372 5.77 27.29 15.63
CA ARG A 372 7.11 27.85 15.91
C ARG A 372 7.74 27.28 17.19
N GLN A 373 7.03 26.40 17.88
CA GLN A 373 7.35 25.96 19.23
C GLN A 373 7.10 24.47 19.32
N HIS A 374 8.19 23.70 19.43
CA HIS A 374 8.11 22.25 19.47
C HIS A 374 8.60 21.77 20.82
N GLY A 375 7.67 21.30 21.65
CA GLY A 375 8.00 20.62 22.89
C GLY A 375 8.29 19.14 22.67
N ALA A 376 8.77 18.48 23.72
CA ALA A 376 9.02 17.06 23.75
C ALA A 376 8.85 16.56 25.19
N LEU A 377 8.15 15.44 25.35
CA LEU A 377 7.77 14.88 26.67
C LEU A 377 7.13 15.98 27.55
N GLY A 378 7.51 16.05 28.83
CA GLY A 378 7.06 17.05 29.80
C GLY A 378 7.59 18.48 29.62
N LEU A 379 8.31 18.80 28.54
CA LEU A 379 8.96 20.11 28.35
C LEU A 379 8.28 20.94 27.25
N MET A 380 7.89 22.17 27.59
CA MET A 380 7.11 23.08 26.73
C MET A 380 7.78 24.46 26.55
N PRO A 381 8.26 24.82 25.34
CA PRO A 381 8.88 26.13 25.12
C PRO A 381 7.85 27.19 24.69
N ILE A 382 7.70 28.27 25.46
CA ILE A 382 6.96 29.48 25.08
C ILE A 382 7.95 30.50 24.53
N VAL A 383 7.82 30.86 23.25
CA VAL A 383 8.76 31.76 22.56
C VAL A 383 8.19 33.17 22.45
N LYS A 384 9.04 34.18 22.70
CA LYS A 384 8.81 35.59 22.38
C LYS A 384 10.13 36.22 21.91
N TRP A 385 10.10 37.42 21.34
CA TRP A 385 11.25 37.98 20.60
C TRP A 385 12.56 38.06 21.39
N SER A 386 12.46 38.30 22.70
CA SER A 386 13.60 38.51 23.60
C SER A 386 13.99 37.28 24.41
N GLY A 387 13.22 36.19 24.36
CA GLY A 387 13.49 35.01 25.18
C GLY A 387 12.59 33.81 24.95
N VAL A 388 12.89 32.73 25.66
CA VAL A 388 12.11 31.49 25.69
C VAL A 388 11.82 31.10 27.15
N CYS A 389 10.58 30.77 27.47
CA CYS A 389 10.19 30.18 28.76
C CYS A 389 9.92 28.70 28.56
N LEU A 390 10.73 27.83 29.15
CA LEU A 390 10.57 26.38 29.10
C LEU A 390 9.83 25.92 30.35
N LEU A 391 8.58 25.51 30.18
CA LEU A 391 7.82 24.85 31.24
C LEU A 391 8.26 23.40 31.37
N ASP A 392 8.30 22.91 32.60
CA ASP A 392 8.65 21.55 32.97
C ASP A 392 7.52 20.97 33.83
N PHE A 393 6.66 20.20 33.17
CA PHE A 393 5.49 19.60 33.80
C PHE A 393 5.83 18.47 34.77
N ASP A 394 7.01 17.87 34.66
CA ASP A 394 7.38 16.72 35.49
C ASP A 394 8.04 17.18 36.80
N ASN A 395 8.76 18.31 36.78
CA ASN A 395 9.36 18.92 37.97
C ASN A 395 8.51 20.04 38.63
N ASP A 396 7.32 20.29 38.09
CA ASP A 396 6.43 21.38 38.47
C ASP A 396 7.12 22.77 38.51
N ASN A 397 7.89 23.11 37.47
CA ASN A 397 8.62 24.37 37.41
C ASN A 397 8.70 24.95 35.98
N HIS A 398 9.30 26.13 35.83
CA HIS A 398 9.68 26.68 34.54
C HIS A 398 11.06 27.35 34.62
N ARG A 399 11.74 27.42 33.47
CA ARG A 399 13.01 28.14 33.29
C ARG A 399 12.84 29.20 32.21
N SER A 400 13.45 30.36 32.40
CA SER A 400 13.37 31.45 31.42
C SER A 400 14.76 31.81 30.90
N PHE A 401 14.86 31.92 29.58
CA PHE A 401 16.07 32.20 28.83
C PHE A 401 15.90 33.53 28.09
N PHE A 402 16.37 34.63 28.68
CA PHE A 402 16.33 35.98 28.15
C PHE A 402 17.64 36.32 27.43
N PHE A 403 17.52 36.57 26.12
CA PHE A 403 18.62 36.96 25.23
C PHE A 403 18.82 38.48 25.23
N THR A 404 17.77 39.26 25.50
CA THR A 404 17.85 40.72 25.73
C THR A 404 17.28 41.09 27.09
N ASP A 405 17.70 42.22 27.63
CA ASP A 405 17.27 42.69 28.96
C ASP A 405 15.91 43.39 28.85
N GLU A 406 14.90 42.82 29.50
CA GLU A 406 13.51 43.31 29.48
C GLU A 406 13.08 43.92 30.82
N THR A 407 14.03 44.12 31.75
CA THR A 407 13.78 44.64 33.11
C THR A 407 13.10 46.00 33.09
N SER A 408 13.40 46.84 32.09
CA SER A 408 12.81 48.18 31.95
C SER A 408 11.30 48.17 31.70
N GLY A 409 10.77 47.11 31.10
CA GLY A 409 9.34 46.97 30.79
C GLY A 409 8.57 46.07 31.77
N TYR A 410 9.25 45.11 32.41
CA TYR A 410 8.60 44.02 33.16
C TYR A 410 9.13 43.82 34.59
N GLY A 411 10.14 44.58 35.03
CA GLY A 411 10.70 44.52 36.38
C GLY A 411 11.69 43.37 36.59
N ALA A 412 12.13 43.19 37.84
CA ALA A 412 13.12 42.17 38.23
C ALA A 412 12.68 40.74 37.85
N GLY A 413 13.64 39.88 37.49
CA GLY A 413 13.39 38.53 36.98
C GLY A 413 13.25 38.43 35.45
N HIS A 414 13.50 39.53 34.75
CA HIS A 414 13.50 39.65 33.27
C HIS A 414 14.83 40.19 32.74
N GLU A 415 15.89 40.09 33.56
CA GLU A 415 17.24 40.46 33.19
C GLU A 415 17.75 39.54 32.07
N LYS A 416 18.60 40.07 31.18
CA LYS A 416 19.33 39.23 30.22
C LYS A 416 20.13 38.19 31.00
N ASN A 417 19.88 36.91 30.73
CA ASN A 417 20.53 35.81 31.42
C ASN A 417 21.10 34.74 30.48
N VAL A 418 21.01 34.94 29.16
CA VAL A 418 21.70 34.12 28.16
C VAL A 418 22.92 34.86 27.61
N ASN A 419 24.10 34.25 27.72
CA ASN A 419 25.32 34.69 27.09
C ASN A 419 25.28 34.28 25.61
N TRP A 420 25.21 35.26 24.73
CA TRP A 420 25.20 35.06 23.28
C TRP A 420 25.74 36.30 22.56
N THR A 421 26.16 36.11 21.31
CA THR A 421 26.57 37.19 20.41
C THR A 421 25.59 37.25 19.24
N PRO A 422 24.80 38.33 19.08
CA PRO A 422 23.85 38.47 17.99
C PRO A 422 24.57 38.66 16.64
N TYR A 423 24.13 37.92 15.63
CA TYR A 423 24.60 38.14 14.28
C TYR A 423 23.92 39.37 13.64
N THR A 424 24.66 40.48 13.47
CA THR A 424 24.11 41.77 13.03
C THR A 424 24.54 42.13 11.61
N VAL A 425 23.70 41.81 10.62
CA VAL A 425 23.82 42.28 9.23
C VAL A 425 22.59 43.13 8.88
N GLY A 426 22.64 44.43 9.17
CA GLY A 426 21.61 45.39 8.72
C GLY A 426 20.28 45.45 9.51
N GLY A 427 20.06 44.62 10.53
CA GLY A 427 18.81 44.64 11.33
C GLY A 427 18.91 43.99 12.71
N THR A 428 17.76 43.85 13.39
CA THR A 428 17.66 43.24 14.72
C THR A 428 17.37 41.74 14.61
N THR A 429 18.23 40.93 15.22
CA THR A 429 18.03 39.49 15.40
C THR A 429 17.02 39.25 16.50
N VAL A 430 15.95 38.52 16.18
CA VAL A 430 14.86 38.22 17.12
C VAL A 430 14.60 36.73 17.16
N ILE A 431 14.14 36.22 18.29
CA ILE A 431 13.76 34.81 18.38
C ILE A 431 12.41 34.62 17.69
N LYS A 432 12.33 33.67 16.77
CA LYS A 432 11.08 33.29 16.10
C LYS A 432 10.60 31.89 16.46
N GLY A 433 11.48 30.98 16.84
CA GLY A 433 11.05 29.64 17.24
C GLY A 433 12.03 28.91 18.13
N ALA A 434 11.55 27.85 18.78
CA ALA A 434 12.33 26.98 19.64
C ALA A 434 11.87 25.52 19.53
N TRP A 435 12.81 24.60 19.69
CA TRP A 435 12.61 23.16 19.57
C TRP A 435 13.32 22.43 20.70
N VAL A 436 12.59 21.63 21.46
CA VAL A 436 13.13 20.80 22.53
C VAL A 436 13.56 19.45 21.97
N ASP A 437 14.79 19.07 22.28
CA ASP A 437 15.34 17.74 22.02
C ASP A 437 15.72 17.11 23.35
N THR A 438 14.88 16.18 23.81
CA THR A 438 15.09 15.44 25.06
C THR A 438 16.11 14.32 24.94
N VAL A 439 16.48 13.91 23.72
CA VAL A 439 17.50 12.87 23.50
C VAL A 439 18.89 13.45 23.75
N ASN A 440 19.13 14.66 23.23
CA ASN A 440 20.41 15.36 23.41
C ASN A 440 20.40 16.38 24.56
N ASN A 441 19.30 16.51 25.32
CA ASN A 441 19.09 17.53 26.35
C ASN A 441 19.34 18.96 25.85
N ARG A 442 18.74 19.35 24.72
CA ARG A 442 18.96 20.66 24.10
C ARG A 442 17.67 21.42 23.84
N LEU A 443 17.73 22.73 24.02
CA LEU A 443 16.74 23.68 23.51
C LEU A 443 17.33 24.41 22.32
N TYR A 444 16.95 24.00 21.12
CA TYR A 444 17.31 24.69 19.89
C TYR A 444 16.51 25.98 19.75
N VAL A 445 17.16 27.04 19.26
CA VAL A 445 16.55 28.37 19.09
C VAL A 445 16.87 28.91 17.70
N HIS A 446 15.82 29.30 16.98
CA HIS A 446 15.90 29.91 15.65
C HIS A 446 15.72 31.42 15.74
N MET A 447 16.72 32.16 15.23
CA MET A 447 16.76 33.61 15.28
C MET A 447 17.03 34.24 13.90
N PRO A 448 15.98 34.62 13.17
CA PRO A 448 16.14 35.39 11.95
C PRO A 448 16.42 36.87 12.24
N ASN A 449 17.20 37.48 11.35
CA ASN A 449 17.36 38.92 11.25
C ASN A 449 16.15 39.53 10.51
N THR A 450 15.62 40.63 11.04
CA THR A 450 14.41 41.29 10.55
C THR A 450 14.60 42.18 9.31
N TYR A 451 15.82 42.34 8.79
CA TYR A 451 16.09 43.24 7.67
C TYR A 451 15.73 42.65 6.30
N ILE A 452 14.81 43.31 5.57
CA ILE A 452 14.22 42.78 4.32
C ILE A 452 15.22 42.57 3.18
N TYR A 453 16.29 43.38 3.11
CA TYR A 453 17.24 43.35 1.98
C TYR A 453 18.46 42.44 2.23
N HIS A 454 18.68 42.03 3.48
CA HIS A 454 19.72 41.07 3.87
C HIS A 454 19.17 40.21 5.03
N SER A 455 18.50 39.11 4.69
CA SER A 455 18.04 38.15 5.68
C SER A 455 19.20 37.27 6.11
N ALA A 456 19.32 37.02 7.41
CA ALA A 456 20.30 36.09 7.95
C ALA A 456 19.66 35.28 9.07
N TYR A 457 20.06 34.01 9.19
CA TYR A 457 19.59 33.12 10.25
C TYR A 457 20.74 32.80 11.19
N GLN A 458 20.50 32.98 12.48
CA GLN A 458 21.33 32.42 13.54
C GLN A 458 20.54 31.28 14.20
N PHE A 459 21.15 30.11 14.22
CA PHE A 459 20.59 28.90 14.81
C PHE A 459 21.60 28.30 15.78
N GLY A 460 21.11 27.81 16.91
CA GLY A 460 21.96 27.24 17.94
C GLY A 460 21.11 26.61 19.04
N TYR A 461 21.75 26.24 20.15
CA TYR A 461 21.06 25.62 21.27
C TYR A 461 21.55 26.12 22.63
N ILE A 462 20.71 25.92 23.64
CA ILE A 462 21.05 25.96 25.06
C ILE A 462 21.02 24.52 25.55
N ASP A 463 22.04 24.12 26.30
CA ASP A 463 22.08 22.81 26.95
C ASP A 463 21.17 22.83 28.19
N LEU A 464 20.24 21.89 28.26
CA LEU A 464 19.23 21.81 29.31
C LEU A 464 19.79 21.29 30.63
N ASP A 465 21.01 20.77 30.66
CA ASP A 465 21.72 20.36 31.88
C ASP A 465 22.45 21.53 32.57
N GLN A 466 22.49 22.71 31.93
CA GLN A 466 23.07 23.90 32.54
C GLN A 466 22.30 24.35 33.80
N THR A 467 23.03 24.64 34.87
CA THR A 467 22.49 25.20 36.09
C THR A 467 22.36 26.72 35.99
N GLY A 468 21.14 27.22 36.20
CA GLY A 468 20.83 28.66 36.14
C GLY A 468 21.44 29.48 37.29
N PRO A 469 21.29 30.81 37.27
CA PRO A 469 20.36 31.57 36.43
C PRO A 469 20.95 32.07 35.10
N THR A 470 22.26 31.90 34.86
CA THR A 470 22.94 32.31 33.61
C THR A 470 23.21 31.11 32.72
N TYR A 471 22.97 31.25 31.42
CA TYR A 471 23.07 30.17 30.43
C TYR A 471 23.94 30.58 29.25
N ASP A 472 24.61 29.63 28.62
CA ASP A 472 25.41 29.85 27.41
C ASP A 472 24.68 29.32 26.17
N PHE A 473 24.56 30.17 25.15
CA PHE A 473 24.01 29.79 23.85
C PHE A 473 25.13 29.40 22.88
N THR A 474 25.09 28.14 22.42
CA THR A 474 26.02 27.62 21.42
C THR A 474 25.44 27.85 20.03
N THR A 475 26.05 28.73 19.25
CA THR A 475 25.67 28.93 17.84
C THR A 475 26.18 27.76 17.01
N LEU A 476 25.27 27.11 16.28
CA LEU A 476 25.59 26.01 15.37
C LEU A 476 25.73 26.51 13.93
N ALA A 477 24.81 27.37 13.50
CA ALA A 477 24.82 27.90 12.15
C ALA A 477 24.52 29.39 12.12
N THR A 478 25.20 30.09 11.23
CA THR A 478 24.97 31.48 10.84
C THR A 478 25.00 31.58 9.33
N VAL A 479 23.84 31.81 8.75
CA VAL A 479 23.65 31.72 7.30
C VAL A 479 23.10 33.03 6.77
N ASN A 480 23.73 33.58 5.74
CA ASN A 480 23.22 34.73 5.00
C ASN A 480 22.38 34.27 3.82
N ILE A 481 21.20 34.88 3.67
CA ILE A 481 20.32 34.65 2.53
C ILE A 481 20.13 35.97 1.79
N ASN A 482 20.70 36.03 0.59
CA ASN A 482 20.61 37.18 -0.30
C ASN A 482 19.30 37.16 -1.09
N HIS A 483 18.15 37.17 -0.39
CA HIS A 483 16.84 37.26 -1.05
C HIS A 483 15.87 38.15 -0.27
N GLY A 484 15.20 39.05 -1.01
CA GLY A 484 14.40 40.14 -0.45
C GLY A 484 13.06 39.75 0.20
N ASN A 485 12.67 38.47 0.15
CA ASN A 485 11.31 38.02 0.48
C ASN A 485 11.25 37.02 1.65
N ASP A 486 12.39 36.70 2.27
CA ASP A 486 12.52 35.67 3.32
C ASP A 486 12.16 36.12 4.75
N GLN A 487 11.62 37.34 4.91
CA GLN A 487 11.15 37.85 6.22
C GLN A 487 10.09 36.95 6.89
N TRP A 488 9.44 36.08 6.11
CA TRP A 488 8.36 35.19 6.56
C TRP A 488 8.78 33.74 6.72
N ALA A 489 10.06 33.41 6.54
CA ALA A 489 10.58 32.08 6.81
C ALA A 489 10.75 31.86 8.33
N THR A 490 9.62 31.76 9.02
CA THR A 490 9.55 31.73 10.49
C THR A 490 9.47 30.34 11.08
N ASN A 491 9.23 29.33 10.24
CA ASN A 491 8.99 27.97 10.68
C ASN A 491 10.23 27.13 10.42
N PHE A 492 10.49 26.18 11.29
CA PHE A 492 11.68 25.34 11.21
C PHE A 492 11.46 23.98 11.86
N ARG A 493 12.23 22.99 11.41
CA ARG A 493 12.31 21.65 12.01
C ARG A 493 13.77 21.23 12.07
N VAL A 494 14.15 20.66 13.20
CA VAL A 494 15.52 20.19 13.46
C VAL A 494 15.54 18.69 13.34
N TYR A 495 16.54 18.18 12.63
CA TYR A 495 16.83 16.76 12.46
C TYR A 495 18.28 16.52 12.94
N PRO A 496 18.50 16.42 14.27
CA PRO A 496 19.84 16.36 14.84
C PRO A 496 20.65 15.16 14.34
N ASP A 497 20.01 14.01 14.21
CA ASP A 497 20.66 12.75 13.80
C ASP A 497 21.12 12.82 12.34
N GLU A 498 20.33 13.45 11.47
CA GLU A 498 20.67 13.73 10.08
C GLU A 498 21.57 14.96 9.91
N SER A 499 21.84 15.70 10.98
CA SER A 499 22.56 16.99 10.97
C SER A 499 21.95 18.03 10.04
N MET A 500 20.62 18.03 9.92
CA MET A 500 19.87 18.88 9.00
C MET A 500 18.90 19.81 9.73
N LEU A 501 18.73 21.01 9.17
CA LEU A 501 17.75 22.00 9.60
C LEU A 501 16.91 22.42 8.40
N LEU A 502 15.60 22.26 8.51
CA LEU A 502 14.64 22.78 7.54
C LEU A 502 14.13 24.13 8.01
N ILE A 503 14.13 25.14 7.14
CA ILE A 503 13.53 26.45 7.38
C ILE A 503 12.64 26.79 6.19
N TRP A 504 11.41 27.25 6.43
CA TRP A 504 10.51 27.59 5.34
C TRP A 504 9.60 28.78 5.64
N GLY A 505 9.10 29.39 4.57
CA GLY A 505 8.17 30.50 4.60
C GLY A 505 7.16 30.47 3.45
N ALA A 506 5.91 30.78 3.78
CA ALA A 506 4.81 30.87 2.83
C ALA A 506 4.42 32.33 2.57
N SER A 507 4.38 32.75 1.30
CA SER A 507 3.83 34.05 0.92
C SER A 507 3.30 34.05 -0.52
N ALA A 508 1.99 34.20 -0.67
CA ALA A 508 1.37 34.35 -1.99
C ALA A 508 1.72 35.69 -2.67
N THR A 509 2.09 36.72 -1.89
CA THR A 509 2.36 38.08 -2.36
C THR A 509 3.83 38.29 -2.70
N TRP A 510 4.74 37.78 -1.86
CA TRP A 510 6.18 38.02 -1.98
C TRP A 510 6.94 36.79 -2.50
N GLY A 511 6.26 35.66 -2.71
CA GLY A 511 6.89 34.39 -3.02
C GLY A 511 7.43 33.69 -1.77
N GLY A 512 7.36 32.36 -1.73
CA GLY A 512 7.83 31.56 -0.60
C GLY A 512 9.07 30.72 -0.89
N SER A 513 9.66 30.15 0.16
CA SER A 513 10.95 29.47 0.13
C SER A 513 11.00 28.27 1.09
N LEU A 514 11.89 27.32 0.79
CA LEU A 514 12.31 26.21 1.66
C LEU A 514 13.84 26.10 1.60
N HIS A 515 14.48 26.20 2.75
CA HIS A 515 15.93 26.09 2.91
C HIS A 515 16.26 24.82 3.71
N VAL A 516 17.24 24.08 3.22
CA VAL A 516 17.85 22.94 3.89
C VAL A 516 19.25 23.36 4.28
N ILE A 517 19.54 23.39 5.57
CA ILE A 517 20.81 23.82 6.14
C ILE A 517 21.52 22.61 6.72
N ASP A 518 22.76 22.42 6.32
CA ASP A 518 23.67 21.46 6.95
C ASP A 518 24.27 22.13 8.19
N ILE A 519 23.91 21.57 9.35
CA ILE A 519 24.28 22.13 10.65
C ILE A 519 25.80 22.01 10.87
N ASN A 520 26.41 20.90 10.48
CA ASN A 520 27.83 20.63 10.73
C ASN A 520 28.74 21.48 9.85
N ASN A 521 28.33 21.73 8.61
CA ASN A 521 29.09 22.52 7.67
C ASN A 521 28.78 24.02 7.73
N ASN A 522 27.83 24.44 8.58
CA ASN A 522 27.38 25.83 8.70
C ASN A 522 27.07 26.44 7.32
N ALA A 523 26.36 25.69 6.48
CA ALA A 523 26.13 26.07 5.08
C ALA A 523 24.71 25.71 4.65
N ILE A 524 24.19 26.47 3.69
CA ILE A 524 22.98 26.08 2.97
C ILE A 524 23.33 24.84 2.15
N TYR A 525 22.69 23.72 2.48
CA TYR A 525 22.76 22.52 1.67
C TYR A 525 21.99 22.74 0.36
N LYS A 526 20.71 23.13 0.46
CA LYS A 526 19.83 23.46 -0.69
C LYS A 526 18.85 24.58 -0.36
N SER A 527 18.39 25.29 -1.38
CA SER A 527 17.38 26.35 -1.27
C SER A 527 16.40 26.28 -2.44
N TYR A 528 15.13 26.05 -2.13
CA TYR A 528 14.06 25.92 -3.10
C TYR A 528 13.19 27.17 -3.10
N TYR A 529 13.07 27.75 -4.29
CA TYR A 529 12.20 28.88 -4.59
C TYR A 529 11.88 28.87 -6.08
N LYS A 530 10.72 29.43 -6.45
CA LYS A 530 10.17 29.30 -7.81
C LYS A 530 11.10 29.77 -8.94
N SER A 531 11.92 30.81 -8.71
CA SER A 531 12.81 31.31 -9.76
C SER A 531 14.00 30.40 -10.06
N SER A 532 14.41 29.53 -9.12
CA SER A 532 15.45 28.52 -9.36
C SER A 532 14.89 27.14 -9.65
N PHE A 533 13.69 26.83 -9.14
CA PHE A 533 13.01 25.57 -9.37
C PHE A 533 11.59 25.86 -9.88
N LEU A 534 11.41 25.81 -11.21
CA LEU A 534 10.14 26.18 -11.85
C LEU A 534 8.94 25.35 -11.35
N ASN A 535 9.19 24.10 -10.95
CA ASN A 535 8.19 23.20 -10.39
C ASN A 535 7.86 23.49 -8.93
N PHE A 536 8.69 24.23 -8.18
CA PHE A 536 8.38 24.65 -6.81
C PHE A 536 7.18 25.64 -6.80
N PRO A 537 6.30 25.62 -5.79
CA PRO A 537 5.13 26.49 -5.72
C PRO A 537 5.53 27.95 -5.53
N ALA A 538 4.85 28.87 -6.21
CA ALA A 538 5.12 30.31 -6.08
C ALA A 538 4.91 30.79 -4.64
N GLY A 539 3.88 30.29 -3.97
CA GLY A 539 3.55 30.65 -2.60
C GLY A 539 4.47 30.02 -1.54
N GLY A 540 5.40 29.14 -1.92
CA GLY A 540 6.21 28.35 -0.99
C GLY A 540 5.44 27.18 -0.36
N VAL A 541 5.87 26.77 0.82
CA VAL A 541 5.32 25.62 1.58
C VAL A 541 4.87 26.05 2.98
N MET A 542 3.84 25.39 3.52
CA MET A 542 3.27 25.68 4.85
C MET A 542 3.90 24.86 5.97
N ASP A 543 4.23 23.60 5.69
CA ASP A 543 4.93 22.67 6.59
C ASP A 543 5.81 21.74 5.74
N ALA A 544 6.87 21.20 6.33
CA ALA A 544 7.84 20.35 5.65
C ALA A 544 8.39 19.30 6.61
N HIS A 545 8.61 18.07 6.15
CA HIS A 545 9.20 16.99 6.93
C HIS A 545 10.27 16.27 6.13
N LEU A 546 11.39 15.95 6.79
CA LEU A 546 12.43 15.08 6.26
C LEU A 546 12.12 13.62 6.57
N VAL A 547 12.21 12.75 5.56
CA VAL A 547 12.13 11.29 5.65
C VAL A 547 13.26 10.71 4.81
N GLY A 548 14.33 10.25 5.48
CA GLY A 548 15.55 9.86 4.78
C GLY A 548 16.11 11.02 3.96
N ASN A 549 16.27 10.82 2.65
CA ASN A 549 16.75 11.84 1.70
C ASN A 549 15.62 12.60 0.97
N THR A 550 14.39 12.50 1.46
CA THR A 550 13.22 13.07 0.81
C THR A 550 12.52 14.05 1.74
N ILE A 551 12.15 15.22 1.21
CA ILE A 551 11.32 16.19 1.91
C ILE A 551 9.89 16.09 1.40
N PHE A 552 8.94 15.89 2.32
CA PHE A 552 7.52 16.02 2.05
C PHE A 552 7.02 17.34 2.59
N CYS A 553 6.26 18.09 1.80
CA CYS A 553 5.81 19.42 2.19
C CYS A 553 4.40 19.73 1.67
N THR A 554 3.70 20.61 2.37
CA THR A 554 2.37 21.08 1.98
C THR A 554 2.51 22.39 1.19
N PRO A 555 2.27 22.41 -0.14
CA PRO A 555 2.52 23.57 -0.99
C PRO A 555 1.40 24.63 -0.86
N VAL A 556 1.77 25.90 -1.06
CA VAL A 556 0.82 27.02 -1.16
C VAL A 556 0.56 27.33 -2.63
N GLY A 557 -0.53 26.76 -3.17
CA GLY A 557 -0.98 27.05 -4.53
C GLY A 557 -1.59 28.46 -4.62
N SER A 558 -1.18 29.23 -5.63
CA SER A 558 -1.73 30.56 -5.89
C SER A 558 -2.47 30.60 -7.24
N ASN A 559 -3.75 30.98 -7.18
CA ASN A 559 -4.59 31.14 -8.38
C ASN A 559 -4.12 32.32 -9.26
N SER A 560 -3.41 33.31 -8.71
CA SER A 560 -2.98 34.51 -9.44
C SER A 560 -1.82 34.27 -10.42
N VAL A 561 -1.18 33.10 -10.38
CA VAL A 561 -0.02 32.73 -11.21
C VAL A 561 -0.22 31.44 -12.03
N GLY A 562 -1.46 30.95 -12.13
CA GLY A 562 -1.81 29.80 -13.00
C GLY A 562 -1.35 28.42 -12.52
N GLU A 563 -1.03 28.24 -11.23
CA GLU A 563 -0.49 26.99 -10.68
C GLU A 563 -1.58 26.00 -10.25
N THR A 564 -2.43 25.59 -11.20
CA THR A 564 -3.67 24.86 -10.90
C THR A 564 -3.50 23.39 -10.50
N TYR A 565 -2.29 22.85 -10.59
CA TYR A 565 -1.95 21.45 -10.33
C TYR A 565 -1.02 21.25 -9.12
N LYS A 566 -0.55 22.34 -8.47
CA LYS A 566 0.46 22.29 -7.40
C LYS A 566 -0.18 22.32 -6.00
N TYR A 567 -0.89 21.27 -5.63
CA TYR A 567 -1.64 21.16 -4.36
C TYR A 567 -1.36 19.83 -3.63
N HIS A 568 -1.83 19.74 -2.38
CA HIS A 568 -1.77 18.57 -1.48
C HIS A 568 -0.39 18.27 -0.87
N ILE A 569 0.40 17.37 -1.47
CA ILE A 569 1.74 17.02 -0.97
C ILE A 569 2.75 17.16 -2.10
N LEU A 570 3.81 17.92 -1.84
CA LEU A 570 4.99 18.02 -2.68
C LEU A 570 6.10 17.18 -2.04
N GLU A 571 6.58 16.22 -2.79
CA GLU A 571 7.78 15.44 -2.50
C GLU A 571 8.98 16.07 -3.23
N ILE A 572 10.10 16.24 -2.51
CA ILE A 572 11.35 16.75 -3.04
C ILE A 572 12.47 15.79 -2.67
N ASN A 573 13.07 15.14 -3.68
CA ASN A 573 14.22 14.27 -3.46
C ASN A 573 15.51 15.10 -3.39
N LEU A 574 16.21 15.03 -2.26
CA LEU A 574 17.41 15.83 -2.02
C LEU A 574 18.62 15.40 -2.84
N VAL A 575 18.64 14.20 -3.43
CA VAL A 575 19.77 13.72 -4.23
C VAL A 575 19.74 14.29 -5.64
N ASN A 576 18.56 14.30 -6.27
CA ASN A 576 18.41 14.67 -7.69
C ASN A 576 17.51 15.88 -7.94
N ASP A 577 16.98 16.52 -6.90
CA ASP A 577 16.07 17.67 -6.96
C ASP A 577 14.75 17.40 -7.71
N ASN A 578 14.38 16.14 -7.87
CA ASN A 578 13.10 15.78 -8.47
C ASN A 578 11.94 16.21 -7.55
N MET A 579 10.91 16.81 -8.14
CA MET A 579 9.74 17.33 -7.45
C MET A 579 8.48 16.61 -7.96
N MET A 580 7.78 15.93 -7.08
CA MET A 580 6.56 15.18 -7.40
C MET A 580 5.38 15.68 -6.56
N TYR A 581 4.24 15.87 -7.21
CA TYR A 581 3.00 16.25 -6.53
C TYR A 581 2.10 15.03 -6.37
N HIS A 582 1.79 14.70 -5.13
CA HIS A 582 0.85 13.64 -4.77
C HIS A 582 -0.52 14.28 -4.61
N ILE A 583 -1.43 13.98 -5.52
CA ILE A 583 -2.77 14.53 -5.53
C ILE A 583 -3.73 13.50 -4.95
N SER A 584 -4.42 13.88 -3.87
CA SER A 584 -5.51 13.09 -3.29
C SER A 584 -6.60 12.75 -4.33
N PRO A 585 -7.11 11.51 -4.37
CA PRO A 585 -8.16 11.08 -5.28
C PRO A 585 -9.56 11.58 -4.88
N TYR A 586 -9.71 12.15 -3.68
CA TYR A 586 -10.99 12.62 -3.19
C TYR A 586 -11.36 13.94 -3.86
N ASP A 587 -12.58 14.01 -4.41
CA ASP A 587 -13.17 15.19 -5.08
C ASP A 587 -13.55 16.28 -4.06
N LEU A 588 -12.55 16.67 -3.26
CA LEU A 588 -12.62 17.80 -2.36
C LEU A 588 -12.48 19.01 -3.27
N PRO A 589 -13.46 19.94 -3.31
CA PRO A 589 -13.33 21.16 -4.09
C PRO A 589 -11.95 21.75 -3.83
N ARG A 590 -11.24 22.11 -4.89
CA ARG A 590 -9.83 22.60 -4.91
C ARG A 590 -9.51 23.70 -3.89
N GLU A 591 -10.53 24.25 -3.26
CA GLU A 591 -10.58 25.34 -2.31
C GLU A 591 -10.89 24.90 -0.85
N ASN A 592 -11.14 23.60 -0.61
CA ASN A 592 -11.65 23.05 0.65
C ASN A 592 -10.65 22.23 1.48
N LEU A 593 -9.43 21.93 1.03
CA LEU A 593 -8.43 21.31 1.92
C LEU A 593 -7.74 22.37 2.80
N PHE A 594 -7.46 23.55 2.23
CA PHE A 594 -6.69 24.61 2.90
C PHE A 594 -7.39 26.00 2.89
N GLY A 595 -8.66 26.07 2.45
CA GLY A 595 -9.54 27.26 2.52
C GLY A 595 -9.23 28.37 1.50
N SER A 596 -10.21 28.76 0.67
CA SER A 596 -10.11 29.92 -0.25
C SER A 596 -10.86 31.17 0.19
N SER A 597 -11.50 31.18 1.37
CA SER A 597 -12.42 32.28 1.74
C SER A 597 -11.77 33.53 2.30
N SER A 598 -10.44 33.57 2.50
CA SER A 598 -9.75 34.80 2.85
C SER A 598 -9.55 35.67 1.60
N PRO A 599 -9.78 36.99 1.66
CA PRO A 599 -9.52 37.90 0.54
C PRO A 599 -8.06 37.77 0.05
N PRO A 600 -7.80 38.04 -1.25
CA PRO A 600 -6.46 37.98 -1.83
C PRO A 600 -5.52 38.88 -1.01
N GLY A 601 -4.66 38.26 -0.21
CA GLY A 601 -3.77 38.94 0.76
C GLY A 601 -3.73 38.33 2.16
N SER A 602 -4.70 37.49 2.53
CA SER A 602 -4.69 36.74 3.81
C SER A 602 -4.45 35.25 3.55
N VAL A 603 -3.21 34.82 3.75
CA VAL A 603 -2.79 33.42 3.65
C VAL A 603 -3.53 32.61 4.74
N PRO A 604 -4.36 31.60 4.42
CA PRO A 604 -4.96 30.74 5.44
C PRO A 604 -3.82 29.96 6.12
N TYR A 605 -3.64 30.18 7.43
CA TYR A 605 -2.54 29.62 8.23
C TYR A 605 -2.63 28.11 8.52
N TYR A 606 -3.48 27.35 7.81
CA TYR A 606 -3.92 26.03 8.27
C TYR A 606 -3.65 24.98 7.20
N GLY A 607 -2.52 24.28 7.35
CA GLY A 607 -2.10 23.12 6.55
C GLY A 607 -1.01 22.32 7.27
N ALA A 608 -1.13 22.24 8.60
CA ALA A 608 -0.18 21.55 9.46
C ALA A 608 -0.16 20.06 9.13
N MET A 609 1.06 19.53 9.03
CA MET A 609 1.30 18.12 8.75
C MET A 609 1.99 17.50 9.97
N ARG A 610 1.47 16.38 10.46
CA ARG A 610 2.08 15.61 11.55
C ARG A 610 2.52 14.27 11.02
N LYS A 611 3.78 13.92 11.29
CA LYS A 611 4.36 12.63 10.89
C LYS A 611 4.08 11.62 12.00
N CYS A 612 3.47 10.50 11.65
CA CYS A 612 3.40 9.33 12.51
C CYS A 612 4.43 8.31 12.03
N GLU A 613 5.48 8.09 12.83
CA GLU A 613 6.55 7.15 12.47
C GLU A 613 6.09 5.68 12.56
N ALA A 614 5.12 5.39 13.43
CA ALA A 614 4.61 4.04 13.66
C ALA A 614 3.79 3.50 12.48
N THR A 615 2.96 4.35 11.86
CA THR A 615 2.09 3.96 10.74
C THR A 615 2.62 4.40 9.38
N LYS A 616 3.75 5.11 9.33
CA LYS A 616 4.35 5.66 8.10
C LYS A 616 3.42 6.63 7.37
N GLU A 617 2.72 7.44 8.15
CA GLU A 617 1.67 8.34 7.68
C GLU A 617 1.96 9.81 7.99
N PHE A 618 1.49 10.67 7.11
CA PHE A 618 1.30 12.09 7.35
C PHE A 618 -0.18 12.37 7.61
N ILE A 619 -0.45 12.98 8.75
CA ILE A 619 -1.78 13.45 9.14
C ILE A 619 -1.87 14.92 8.79
N ILE A 620 -2.81 15.25 7.90
CA ILE A 620 -2.97 16.57 7.34
C ILE A 620 -4.26 17.17 7.90
N ALA A 621 -4.11 18.29 8.61
CA ALA A 621 -5.23 19.05 9.12
C ALA A 621 -5.95 19.77 7.95
N ALA A 622 -7.07 19.21 7.49
CA ALA A 622 -7.89 19.83 6.45
C ALA A 622 -9.08 20.64 7.01
N TYR A 623 -9.77 21.40 6.16
CA TYR A 623 -10.88 22.29 6.53
C TYR A 623 -12.00 21.63 7.35
N LYS A 624 -12.36 20.37 7.06
CA LYS A 624 -13.49 19.67 7.73
C LYS A 624 -13.08 18.43 8.51
N ASN A 625 -12.29 17.58 7.87
CA ASN A 625 -12.02 16.20 8.25
C ASN A 625 -10.54 15.87 8.08
N PRO A 626 -9.93 14.99 8.89
CA PRO A 626 -8.55 14.55 8.70
C PRO A 626 -8.33 13.93 7.33
N VAL A 627 -7.16 14.19 6.74
CA VAL A 627 -6.67 13.48 5.55
C VAL A 627 -5.35 12.83 5.90
N VAL A 628 -5.20 11.58 5.52
CA VAL A 628 -3.99 10.78 5.79
C VAL A 628 -3.32 10.45 4.46
N PHE A 629 -2.00 10.61 4.44
CA PHE A 629 -1.15 10.23 3.32
C PHE A 629 -0.06 9.28 3.81
N ASN A 630 -0.05 8.04 3.32
CA ASN A 630 1.01 7.09 3.64
C ASN A 630 2.18 7.29 2.66
N TYR A 631 3.36 7.60 3.21
CA TYR A 631 4.51 8.02 2.41
C TYR A 631 5.40 6.84 1.94
N GLU A 632 5.08 5.60 2.32
CA GLU A 632 5.77 4.42 1.80
C GLU A 632 5.04 3.82 0.58
N ASN A 633 3.71 3.74 0.64
CA ASN A 633 2.89 3.16 -0.44
C ASN A 633 2.16 4.21 -1.29
N TYR A 634 2.33 5.50 -0.99
CA TYR A 634 1.74 6.63 -1.70
C TYR A 634 0.19 6.61 -1.76
N SER A 635 -0.45 6.04 -0.74
CA SER A 635 -1.91 5.95 -0.65
C SER A 635 -2.52 7.10 0.16
N TRP A 636 -3.79 7.40 -0.13
CA TRP A 636 -4.57 8.43 0.53
C TRP A 636 -5.75 7.81 1.27
N GLU A 637 -6.04 8.33 2.46
CA GLU A 637 -7.24 8.02 3.22
C GLU A 637 -7.94 9.33 3.64
N TYR A 638 -9.26 9.39 3.45
CA TYR A 638 -10.11 10.49 3.90
C TYR A 638 -11.01 10.02 5.03
N VAL A 639 -10.86 10.64 6.20
CA VAL A 639 -11.62 10.26 7.39
C VAL A 639 -12.89 11.10 7.46
N ASP A 640 -13.99 10.61 6.86
CA ASP A 640 -15.25 11.36 6.87
C ASP A 640 -16.10 11.09 8.11
N TYR A 641 -16.22 12.11 8.97
CA TYR A 641 -17.13 12.06 10.12
C TYR A 641 -18.59 12.47 9.80
N ASN A 642 -18.90 12.91 8.56
CA ASN A 642 -20.24 13.41 8.17
C ASN A 642 -21.20 12.33 7.64
N VAL A 643 -20.70 11.16 7.23
CA VAL A 643 -21.54 10.09 6.65
C VAL A 643 -22.54 9.54 7.69
N ASP A 644 -22.25 9.73 8.96
CA ASP A 644 -22.91 9.02 10.06
C ASP A 644 -23.79 9.89 10.97
N GLY A 645 -23.83 11.22 10.81
CA GLY A 645 -24.83 12.08 11.44
C GLY A 645 -24.81 12.20 12.98
N SER A 646 -23.75 11.77 13.68
CA SER A 646 -23.65 11.87 15.15
C SER A 646 -22.33 12.42 15.70
N ALA A 647 -21.23 12.39 14.94
CA ALA A 647 -19.99 13.08 15.33
C ALA A 647 -20.22 14.61 15.33
N PRO A 648 -19.50 15.39 16.15
CA PRO A 648 -19.77 16.81 16.27
C PRO A 648 -19.40 17.46 14.94
N THR A 649 -20.42 17.98 14.25
CA THR A 649 -20.28 18.96 13.19
C THR A 649 -20.15 20.35 13.82
N PRO A 650 -18.96 20.93 14.02
CA PRO A 650 -18.85 22.37 13.97
C PRO A 650 -18.80 22.74 12.48
N VAL A 651 -19.89 23.31 12.02
CA VAL A 651 -20.25 23.45 10.60
C VAL A 651 -19.28 24.36 9.82
N ASP A 652 -18.40 25.13 10.46
CA ASP A 652 -17.63 26.18 9.76
C ASP A 652 -16.18 26.40 10.25
N ASN A 653 -15.59 25.48 11.04
CA ASN A 653 -14.31 25.74 11.73
C ASN A 653 -13.17 24.76 11.40
N ASN A 654 -12.01 25.32 11.03
CA ASN A 654 -10.78 24.61 10.70
C ASN A 654 -10.14 23.89 11.90
N TRP A 655 -9.45 22.78 11.64
CA TRP A 655 -8.47 22.22 12.56
C TRP A 655 -7.24 23.13 12.62
N TYR A 656 -6.87 23.56 13.84
CA TYR A 656 -5.65 24.34 14.06
C TYR A 656 -4.43 23.45 14.12
N VAL A 657 -4.55 22.36 14.88
CA VAL A 657 -3.53 21.33 15.08
C VAL A 657 -4.25 20.00 15.22
N LEU A 658 -3.66 18.95 14.64
CA LEU A 658 -4.19 17.60 14.67
C LEU A 658 -3.02 16.62 14.78
N ASP A 659 -2.94 15.89 15.88
CA ASP A 659 -2.02 14.78 16.06
C ASP A 659 -2.78 13.45 16.01
N TYR A 660 -2.06 12.36 15.80
CA TYR A 660 -2.59 11.01 15.78
C TYR A 660 -1.83 10.14 16.76
N ASP A 661 -2.58 9.46 17.62
CA ASP A 661 -2.07 8.49 18.55
C ASP A 661 -2.26 7.07 17.99
N PRO A 662 -1.20 6.44 17.46
CA PRO A 662 -1.30 5.11 16.85
C PRO A 662 -1.54 4.01 17.89
N VAL A 663 -1.23 4.24 19.17
CA VAL A 663 -1.45 3.24 20.24
C VAL A 663 -2.93 3.10 20.54
N ASN A 664 -3.64 4.23 20.62
CA ASN A 664 -5.06 4.26 20.98
C ASN A 664 -5.99 4.38 19.75
N ASP A 665 -5.42 4.60 18.57
CA ASP A 665 -6.11 4.81 17.29
C ASP A 665 -7.09 6.00 17.31
N VAL A 666 -6.59 7.14 17.81
CA VAL A 666 -7.37 8.39 17.97
C VAL A 666 -6.64 9.59 17.41
N TYR A 667 -7.38 10.50 16.80
CA TYR A 667 -6.92 11.85 16.49
C TYR A 667 -7.18 12.79 17.67
N LEU A 668 -6.25 13.70 17.88
CA LEU A 668 -6.27 14.68 18.96
C LEU A 668 -6.10 16.05 18.34
N GLY A 669 -7.02 16.97 18.58
CA GLY A 669 -6.89 18.29 17.96
C GLY A 669 -7.88 19.31 18.42
N ALA A 670 -7.60 20.57 18.10
CA ALA A 670 -8.48 21.69 18.42
C ALA A 670 -9.04 22.31 17.15
N LYS A 671 -10.33 22.65 17.19
CA LYS A 671 -11.01 23.39 16.11
C LYS A 671 -11.15 24.89 16.44
N GLY A 672 -11.41 25.69 15.40
CA GLY A 672 -11.79 27.11 15.44
C GLY A 672 -12.77 27.55 16.55
N SER A 673 -13.60 26.62 17.04
CA SER A 673 -14.59 26.84 18.11
C SER A 673 -14.00 26.95 19.51
N GLY A 674 -12.72 26.62 19.68
CA GLY A 674 -12.04 26.57 20.95
C GLY A 674 -12.48 25.42 21.85
N ILE A 675 -12.64 24.26 21.23
CA ILE A 675 -12.90 22.96 21.88
C ILE A 675 -11.77 22.03 21.44
N LEU A 676 -11.19 21.31 22.40
CA LEU A 676 -10.21 20.26 22.16
C LEU A 676 -10.95 18.92 22.05
N TYR A 677 -10.65 18.14 21.02
CA TYR A 677 -11.30 16.87 20.73
C TYR A 677 -10.32 15.70 20.78
N LEU A 678 -10.81 14.58 21.27
CA LEU A 678 -10.28 13.24 20.99
C LEU A 678 -11.30 12.54 20.10
N LEU A 679 -10.89 12.19 18.89
CA LEU A 679 -11.73 11.57 17.88
C LEU A 679 -11.18 10.17 17.58
N PRO A 680 -11.95 9.10 17.69
CA PRO A 680 -11.54 7.82 17.12
C PRO A 680 -11.22 7.97 15.64
N ARG A 681 -10.18 7.27 15.13
CA ARG A 681 -9.85 7.28 13.69
C ARG A 681 -11.05 6.88 12.84
N SER A 682 -11.88 5.96 13.35
CA SER A 682 -13.11 5.51 12.69
C SER A 682 -14.37 6.34 12.98
N GLY A 683 -14.26 7.40 13.77
CA GLY A 683 -15.40 8.20 14.22
C GLY A 683 -16.24 7.53 15.30
N ASP A 684 -17.42 8.09 15.55
CA ASP A 684 -18.42 7.48 16.43
C ASP A 684 -18.93 6.19 15.80
N ALA A 685 -18.38 5.07 16.24
CA ALA A 685 -18.66 3.77 15.67
C ALA A 685 -19.21 2.84 16.74
N THR A 686 -20.35 2.22 16.45
CA THR A 686 -20.81 1.03 17.17
C THR A 686 -20.52 -0.19 16.31
N ARG A 687 -19.55 -0.99 16.73
CA ARG A 687 -19.08 -2.16 16.00
C ARG A 687 -19.50 -3.42 16.73
N LEU A 688 -19.92 -4.43 15.97
CA LEU A 688 -20.08 -5.78 16.53
C LEU A 688 -18.72 -6.46 16.57
N LYS A 689 -18.36 -6.91 17.76
CA LYS A 689 -17.15 -7.68 18.06
C LYS A 689 -17.52 -9.08 18.49
N TYR A 690 -16.57 -10.01 18.34
CA TYR A 690 -16.68 -11.34 18.90
C TYR A 690 -15.39 -11.77 19.58
N VAL A 691 -15.52 -12.74 20.49
CA VAL A 691 -14.43 -13.42 21.18
C VAL A 691 -14.74 -14.91 21.24
N THR A 692 -13.73 -15.74 21.01
CA THR A 692 -13.80 -17.19 21.22
C THR A 692 -13.21 -17.56 22.57
N GLY A 693 -13.91 -18.41 23.32
CA GLY A 693 -13.48 -18.95 24.60
C GLY A 693 -13.27 -20.45 24.56
N THR A 694 -12.18 -20.93 25.14
CA THR A 694 -11.92 -22.37 25.31
C THR A 694 -11.65 -22.70 26.77
N LYS A 695 -12.07 -23.88 27.21
CA LYS A 695 -11.87 -24.36 28.59
C LYS A 695 -10.84 -25.49 28.58
N THR A 696 -9.70 -25.27 29.25
CA THR A 696 -8.71 -26.33 29.51
C THR A 696 -8.79 -26.73 30.98
N THR A 697 -8.28 -25.87 31.86
CA THR A 697 -8.53 -25.91 33.32
C THR A 697 -9.45 -24.75 33.70
N ASP A 698 -9.05 -23.54 33.28
CA ASP A 698 -9.82 -22.32 33.38
C ASP A 698 -10.32 -21.88 31.98
N TRP A 699 -11.23 -20.92 31.95
CA TRP A 699 -11.65 -20.29 30.71
C TRP A 699 -10.56 -19.34 30.21
N THR A 700 -10.18 -19.50 28.95
CA THR A 700 -9.28 -18.59 28.24
C THR A 700 -10.02 -17.99 27.07
N PHE A 701 -9.92 -16.66 26.92
CA PHE A 701 -10.61 -15.89 25.88
C PHE A 701 -9.58 -15.18 24.99
N GLY A 702 -9.84 -15.14 23.68
CA GLY A 702 -9.04 -14.35 22.72
C GLY A 702 -9.31 -12.85 22.82
N ALA A 703 -8.55 -12.06 22.06
CA ALA A 703 -8.80 -10.62 21.93
C ALA A 703 -10.10 -10.36 21.14
N PRO A 704 -10.84 -9.26 21.41
CA PRO A 704 -12.02 -8.89 20.64
C PRO A 704 -11.73 -8.62 19.15
N GLU A 705 -12.35 -9.40 18.27
CA GLU A 705 -12.23 -9.29 16.82
C GLU A 705 -13.51 -8.77 16.18
N THR A 706 -13.44 -8.23 14.96
CA THR A 706 -14.61 -7.67 14.26
C THR A 706 -15.53 -8.78 13.76
N LEU A 707 -16.80 -8.77 14.20
CA LEU A 707 -17.83 -9.72 13.77
C LEU A 707 -18.52 -9.28 12.48
N VAL A 708 -18.78 -7.97 12.32
CA VAL A 708 -19.48 -7.40 11.15
C VAL A 708 -18.73 -6.18 10.64
N SER A 709 -18.53 -6.09 9.33
CA SER A 709 -17.78 -5.03 8.62
C SER A 709 -18.48 -3.66 8.55
N GLY A 710 -19.34 -3.31 9.52
CA GLY A 710 -20.08 -2.04 9.53
C GLY A 710 -20.03 -1.30 10.86
N TYR A 711 -20.22 0.02 10.80
CA TYR A 711 -19.91 0.97 11.88
C TYR A 711 -21.09 1.38 12.77
N LYS A 712 -22.31 0.88 12.49
CA LYS A 712 -23.50 1.10 13.33
C LYS A 712 -24.35 -0.16 13.49
N ASN A 713 -23.70 -1.31 13.57
CA ASN A 713 -24.41 -2.58 13.81
C ASN A 713 -24.57 -2.78 15.31
N VAL A 714 -25.79 -3.06 15.74
CA VAL A 714 -26.13 -3.19 17.17
C VAL A 714 -26.98 -4.42 17.44
N ALA A 715 -27.14 -4.72 18.73
CA ALA A 715 -27.88 -5.84 19.28
C ALA A 715 -27.55 -7.20 18.64
N GLY A 716 -26.26 -7.49 18.46
CA GLY A 716 -25.78 -8.80 17.99
C GLY A 716 -26.32 -9.95 18.84
N ARG A 717 -27.02 -10.91 18.21
CA ARG A 717 -27.50 -12.14 18.83
C ARG A 717 -27.05 -13.37 18.11
N LEU A 718 -26.80 -14.42 18.88
CA LEU A 718 -26.20 -15.65 18.41
C LEU A 718 -27.16 -16.84 18.56
N ALA A 719 -27.03 -17.78 17.64
CA ALA A 719 -27.57 -19.12 17.72
C ALA A 719 -26.53 -20.10 17.14
N VAL A 720 -26.57 -21.36 17.59
CA VAL A 720 -25.70 -22.42 17.07
C VAL A 720 -26.59 -23.58 16.63
N THR A 721 -26.38 -24.05 15.41
CA THR A 721 -27.12 -25.17 14.82
C THR A 721 -26.34 -26.48 14.98
N GLU A 722 -26.97 -27.62 14.68
CA GLU A 722 -26.38 -28.95 14.84
C GLU A 722 -25.12 -29.22 13.99
N ASP A 723 -24.87 -28.40 12.98
CA ASP A 723 -23.65 -28.39 12.16
C ASP A 723 -22.51 -27.54 12.78
N ASP A 724 -22.65 -27.10 14.04
CA ASP A 724 -21.74 -26.19 14.76
C ASP A 724 -21.56 -24.81 14.12
N ALA A 725 -22.38 -24.48 13.13
CA ALA A 725 -22.37 -23.16 12.53
C ALA A 725 -22.99 -22.12 13.47
N VAL A 726 -22.26 -21.02 13.68
CA VAL A 726 -22.75 -19.87 14.43
C VAL A 726 -23.54 -18.97 13.49
N TRP A 727 -24.81 -18.81 13.81
CA TRP A 727 -25.68 -17.81 13.22
C TRP A 727 -25.64 -16.55 14.06
N ALA A 728 -25.42 -15.41 13.42
CA ALA A 728 -25.46 -14.10 14.03
C ALA A 728 -26.58 -13.28 13.41
N THR A 729 -27.27 -12.49 14.24
CA THR A 729 -28.24 -11.47 13.79
C THR A 729 -27.95 -10.15 14.44
N TRP A 730 -28.26 -9.06 13.75
CA TRP A 730 -28.05 -7.71 14.26
C TRP A 730 -29.02 -6.72 13.64
N THR A 731 -29.18 -5.58 14.30
CA THR A 731 -29.88 -4.42 13.74
C THR A 731 -28.87 -3.53 13.03
N ASP A 732 -29.07 -3.26 11.74
CA ASP A 732 -28.28 -2.24 11.01
C ASP A 732 -28.85 -0.85 11.32
N ASN A 733 -28.19 -0.13 12.23
CA ASN A 733 -28.64 1.17 12.70
C ASN A 733 -28.30 2.32 11.73
N ALA A 734 -27.55 2.04 10.65
CA ALA A 734 -27.25 3.02 9.60
C ALA A 734 -28.34 3.10 8.52
N ALA A 735 -29.20 2.09 8.39
CA ALA A 735 -30.27 2.07 7.40
C ALA A 735 -31.56 2.74 7.91
N THR A 736 -32.31 3.40 7.00
CA THR A 736 -33.50 4.21 7.33
C THR A 736 -34.65 3.46 8.00
N ALA A 737 -34.67 2.12 7.92
CA ALA A 737 -35.69 1.25 8.51
C ALA A 737 -35.12 0.27 9.54
N PHE A 738 -33.88 0.44 9.99
CA PHE A 738 -33.25 -0.43 11.00
C PHE A 738 -33.48 -1.94 10.73
N PRO A 739 -33.14 -2.50 9.56
CA PRO A 739 -33.46 -3.88 9.27
C PRO A 739 -32.67 -4.83 10.17
N VAL A 740 -33.26 -5.99 10.49
CA VAL A 740 -32.51 -7.11 11.05
C VAL A 740 -31.78 -7.82 9.91
N SER A 741 -30.46 -7.87 10.03
CA SER A 741 -29.57 -8.60 9.14
C SER A 741 -29.08 -9.88 9.83
N TRP A 742 -28.59 -10.84 9.04
CA TRP A 742 -28.07 -12.10 9.56
C TRP A 742 -26.83 -12.57 8.79
N GLY A 743 -26.01 -13.40 9.45
CA GLY A 743 -24.82 -14.07 8.88
C GLY A 743 -24.59 -15.43 9.53
N LYS A 744 -23.84 -16.32 8.85
CA LYS A 744 -23.56 -17.70 9.30
C LYS A 744 -22.07 -18.02 9.09
N THR A 745 -21.39 -18.55 10.11
CA THR A 745 -20.00 -19.06 9.98
C THR A 745 -19.94 -20.45 9.39
N GLY A 746 -18.83 -20.83 8.76
CA GLY A 746 -18.65 -22.13 8.14
C GLY A 746 -19.67 -22.35 7.01
N ALA A 747 -20.07 -21.29 6.31
CA ALA A 747 -21.16 -21.34 5.37
C ALA A 747 -20.74 -22.08 4.09
N GLN A 748 -20.90 -23.39 4.11
CA GLN A 748 -20.79 -24.27 2.95
C GLN A 748 -22.16 -24.88 2.64
N LEU A 749 -22.43 -25.12 1.36
CA LEU A 749 -23.65 -25.76 0.88
C LEU A 749 -23.30 -26.80 -0.18
N SER A 750 -23.68 -28.06 0.06
CA SER A 750 -23.69 -29.07 -1.00
C SER A 750 -24.87 -28.82 -1.94
N LEU A 751 -24.59 -28.77 -3.24
CA LEU A 751 -25.58 -28.58 -4.29
C LEU A 751 -26.11 -29.89 -4.87
N GLN A 752 -25.66 -31.04 -4.38
CA GLN A 752 -25.98 -32.36 -4.95
C GLN A 752 -27.48 -32.57 -5.18
N LYS A 753 -28.33 -32.16 -4.23
CA LYS A 753 -29.80 -32.28 -4.32
C LYS A 753 -30.47 -31.30 -5.27
N TYR A 754 -29.76 -30.27 -5.72
CA TYR A 754 -30.30 -29.22 -6.59
C TYR A 754 -29.92 -29.40 -8.06
N LEU A 755 -28.93 -30.23 -8.40
CA LEU A 755 -28.52 -30.49 -9.79
C LEU A 755 -29.67 -31.09 -10.62
N THR A 756 -29.92 -30.55 -11.82
CA THR A 756 -31.06 -30.95 -12.67
C THR A 756 -30.74 -31.33 -14.11
N ASP A 757 -29.57 -30.95 -14.60
CA ASP A 757 -29.13 -31.19 -15.98
C ASP A 757 -27.72 -31.80 -15.95
N GLU A 758 -27.11 -31.95 -17.12
CA GLU A 758 -25.72 -32.36 -17.23
C GLU A 758 -24.78 -31.32 -16.60
N THR A 759 -23.83 -31.80 -15.80
CA THR A 759 -22.71 -31.01 -15.28
C THR A 759 -21.51 -31.25 -16.18
N GLU A 760 -20.91 -30.18 -16.68
CA GLU A 760 -19.78 -30.24 -17.62
C GLU A 760 -18.53 -29.65 -16.97
N PHE A 761 -17.41 -30.34 -17.15
CA PHE A 761 -16.08 -29.92 -16.71
C PHE A 761 -15.18 -29.85 -17.91
N GLU A 762 -14.32 -28.83 -18.00
CA GLU A 762 -13.37 -28.68 -19.08
C GLU A 762 -12.01 -28.26 -18.55
N TRP A 763 -10.97 -29.00 -18.95
CA TRP A 763 -9.57 -28.70 -18.67
C TRP A 763 -8.80 -28.63 -19.99
N SER A 764 -7.86 -27.69 -20.12
CA SER A 764 -7.03 -27.51 -21.32
C SER A 764 -5.60 -27.17 -20.95
N LEU A 765 -4.62 -27.60 -21.77
CA LEU A 765 -3.24 -27.12 -21.68
C LEU A 765 -2.98 -25.85 -22.51
N GLU A 766 -3.95 -25.40 -23.30
CA GLU A 766 -3.84 -24.26 -24.22
C GLU A 766 -3.97 -22.90 -23.50
N GLY A 767 -3.79 -22.86 -22.17
CA GLY A 767 -3.75 -21.65 -21.36
C GLY A 767 -5.11 -21.07 -20.95
N ALA A 768 -6.22 -21.61 -21.44
CA ALA A 768 -7.55 -21.21 -21.00
C ALA A 768 -7.84 -21.74 -19.57
N PRO A 769 -8.51 -20.97 -18.70
CA PRO A 769 -8.94 -21.43 -17.40
C PRO A 769 -9.81 -22.68 -17.48
N SER A 770 -9.61 -23.62 -16.55
CA SER A 770 -10.49 -24.79 -16.46
C SER A 770 -11.89 -24.34 -16.07
N SER A 771 -12.93 -24.88 -16.69
CA SER A 771 -14.31 -24.45 -16.47
C SER A 771 -15.21 -25.54 -15.94
N LEU A 772 -16.25 -25.12 -15.23
CA LEU A 772 -17.32 -25.95 -14.69
C LEU A 772 -18.66 -25.28 -15.01
N HIS A 773 -19.54 -26.02 -15.67
CA HIS A 773 -20.90 -25.60 -16.02
C HIS A 773 -21.93 -26.53 -15.39
N PHE A 774 -22.96 -25.99 -14.73
CA PHE A 774 -24.04 -26.78 -14.18
C PHE A 774 -25.34 -25.98 -14.04
N LYS A 775 -26.45 -26.71 -13.91
CA LYS A 775 -27.79 -26.14 -13.71
C LYS A 775 -28.47 -26.63 -12.44
N LEU A 776 -29.09 -25.70 -11.73
CA LEU A 776 -29.78 -25.95 -10.47
C LEU A 776 -31.29 -25.79 -10.60
N SER A 777 -32.02 -26.75 -10.03
CA SER A 777 -33.42 -26.59 -9.64
C SER A 777 -33.56 -25.48 -8.59
N HIS A 778 -34.81 -25.05 -8.40
CA HIS A 778 -35.18 -24.07 -7.38
C HIS A 778 -34.39 -22.76 -7.55
N GLY A 779 -34.12 -22.34 -8.80
CA GLY A 779 -33.28 -21.17 -9.09
C GLY A 779 -33.77 -19.88 -8.41
N HIS A 780 -35.08 -19.77 -8.15
CA HIS A 780 -35.66 -18.68 -7.37
C HIS A 780 -35.14 -18.56 -5.91
N LEU A 781 -34.64 -19.64 -5.30
CA LEU A 781 -34.01 -19.58 -3.96
C LEU A 781 -32.56 -19.06 -4.05
N PHE A 782 -31.90 -19.25 -5.19
CA PHE A 782 -30.54 -18.76 -5.40
C PHE A 782 -30.51 -17.38 -6.08
N ASP A 783 -31.67 -16.80 -6.35
CA ASP A 783 -31.81 -15.45 -6.90
C ASP A 783 -31.26 -14.41 -5.90
N PRO A 784 -30.23 -13.63 -6.27
CA PRO A 784 -29.71 -12.54 -5.44
C PRO A 784 -30.75 -11.48 -5.06
N GLN A 785 -31.84 -11.36 -5.82
CA GLN A 785 -32.94 -10.43 -5.53
C GLN A 785 -33.99 -10.99 -4.58
N ASN A 786 -33.99 -12.31 -4.33
CA ASN A 786 -34.91 -12.92 -3.38
C ASN A 786 -34.35 -12.84 -1.96
N SER A 787 -34.58 -11.71 -1.29
CA SER A 787 -34.09 -11.47 0.07
C SER A 787 -34.75 -12.36 1.15
N ALA A 788 -35.81 -13.10 0.83
CA ALA A 788 -36.41 -14.07 1.74
C ALA A 788 -35.61 -15.38 1.81
N SER A 789 -34.87 -15.69 0.73
CA SER A 789 -34.08 -16.91 0.65
C SER A 789 -32.78 -16.78 1.44
N ILE A 790 -32.44 -17.84 2.16
CA ILE A 790 -31.15 -18.02 2.81
C ILE A 790 -30.11 -18.50 1.79
N LEU A 791 -30.55 -19.19 0.73
CA LEU A 791 -29.65 -19.79 -0.27
C LEU A 791 -29.01 -18.76 -1.22
N ASN A 792 -29.59 -17.55 -1.32
CA ASN A 792 -29.05 -16.46 -2.13
C ASN A 792 -27.63 -16.03 -1.70
N TYR A 793 -27.25 -16.32 -0.45
CA TYR A 793 -25.96 -16.01 0.14
C TYR A 793 -24.83 -16.85 -0.45
N TYR A 794 -25.13 -18.08 -0.87
CA TYR A 794 -24.11 -19.05 -1.27
C TYR A 794 -23.65 -18.84 -2.72
N LEU A 795 -24.60 -18.63 -3.64
CA LEU A 795 -24.33 -18.47 -5.06
C LEU A 795 -24.26 -17.00 -5.44
N SER A 796 -23.03 -16.49 -5.49
CA SER A 796 -22.74 -15.16 -5.98
C SER A 796 -21.47 -15.19 -6.82
N LYS A 797 -21.31 -14.24 -7.73
CA LYS A 797 -20.08 -14.10 -8.51
C LYS A 797 -18.89 -13.93 -7.53
N GLY A 798 -17.84 -14.72 -7.74
CA GLY A 798 -16.67 -14.74 -6.85
C GLY A 798 -16.74 -15.77 -5.72
N SER A 799 -17.87 -16.44 -5.46
CA SER A 799 -17.90 -17.61 -4.57
C SER A 799 -17.07 -18.76 -5.16
N SER A 800 -16.51 -19.62 -4.30
CA SER A 800 -15.76 -20.81 -4.72
C SER A 800 -16.65 -22.06 -4.72
N VAL A 801 -16.38 -22.96 -5.65
CA VAL A 801 -17.07 -24.24 -5.83
C VAL A 801 -16.01 -25.33 -5.85
N THR A 802 -16.01 -26.21 -4.84
CA THR A 802 -15.21 -27.43 -4.86
C THR A 802 -16.02 -28.54 -5.48
N ALA A 803 -15.49 -29.14 -6.55
CA ALA A 803 -16.16 -30.23 -7.24
C ALA A 803 -15.56 -31.59 -6.85
N LYS A 804 -16.43 -32.57 -6.66
CA LYS A 804 -16.07 -33.97 -6.44
C LYS A 804 -16.89 -34.86 -7.34
N LEU A 805 -16.24 -35.84 -7.95
CA LEU A 805 -16.88 -36.92 -8.70
C LEU A 805 -16.54 -38.25 -8.07
N GLY A 806 -17.47 -39.21 -8.15
CA GLY A 806 -17.32 -40.46 -7.43
C GLY A 806 -18.18 -41.58 -7.98
N GLU A 807 -18.16 -42.71 -7.27
CA GLU A 807 -19.03 -43.86 -7.52
C GLU A 807 -19.66 -44.32 -6.20
N LEU A 808 -20.93 -44.74 -6.27
CA LEU A 808 -21.62 -45.39 -5.17
C LEU A 808 -21.38 -46.90 -5.22
N VAL A 809 -20.63 -47.43 -4.25
CA VAL A 809 -20.26 -48.86 -4.19
C VAL A 809 -20.85 -49.47 -2.92
N GLY A 810 -21.81 -50.39 -3.08
CA GLY A 810 -22.44 -51.06 -1.93
C GLY A 810 -23.16 -50.10 -0.98
N GLY A 811 -23.63 -48.94 -1.46
CA GLY A 811 -24.27 -47.90 -0.65
C GLY A 811 -23.31 -46.92 0.03
N VAL A 812 -21.99 -47.06 -0.18
CA VAL A 812 -20.96 -46.14 0.33
C VAL A 812 -20.44 -45.27 -0.81
N GLU A 813 -20.33 -43.97 -0.56
CA GLU A 813 -19.82 -42.99 -1.52
C GLU A 813 -18.29 -42.96 -1.51
N TYR A 814 -17.68 -43.09 -2.68
CA TYR A 814 -16.24 -42.93 -2.86
C TYR A 814 -15.95 -41.76 -3.80
N TRP A 815 -15.21 -40.77 -3.31
CA TRP A 815 -15.00 -39.49 -3.97
C TRP A 815 -13.57 -39.31 -4.50
N ALA A 816 -13.45 -38.57 -5.60
CA ALA A 816 -12.22 -37.97 -6.10
C ALA A 816 -12.46 -36.46 -6.32
N ASN A 817 -11.51 -35.63 -5.92
CA ASN A 817 -11.57 -34.19 -6.18
C ASN A 817 -11.47 -33.93 -7.68
N GLN A 818 -12.14 -32.88 -8.16
CA GLN A 818 -12.18 -32.49 -9.59
C GLN A 818 -11.97 -30.98 -9.76
N GLY A 819 -11.19 -30.38 -8.88
CA GLY A 819 -10.82 -28.97 -8.94
C GLY A 819 -11.64 -28.06 -8.03
N VAL A 820 -11.13 -26.83 -7.92
CA VAL A 820 -11.76 -25.72 -7.20
C VAL A 820 -11.96 -24.59 -8.20
N TYR A 821 -13.20 -24.14 -8.33
CA TYR A 821 -13.62 -23.14 -9.31
C TYR A 821 -14.17 -21.90 -8.62
N ILE A 822 -14.25 -20.80 -9.35
CA ILE A 822 -14.82 -19.52 -8.95
C ILE A 822 -16.02 -19.25 -9.84
N ILE A 823 -17.16 -18.86 -9.25
CA ILE A 823 -18.36 -18.52 -10.02
C ILE A 823 -18.11 -17.23 -10.81
N ARG A 824 -18.26 -17.31 -12.13
CA ARG A 824 -18.08 -16.19 -13.07
C ARG A 824 -19.40 -15.59 -13.51
N GLU A 825 -20.37 -16.46 -13.79
CA GLU A 825 -21.65 -16.08 -14.34
C GLU A 825 -22.79 -16.87 -13.69
N LEU A 826 -23.92 -16.18 -13.51
CA LEU A 826 -25.17 -16.71 -12.98
C LEU A 826 -26.29 -16.18 -13.89
N ALA A 827 -27.05 -17.07 -14.50
CA ALA A 827 -28.17 -16.70 -15.35
C ALA A 827 -29.46 -17.39 -14.88
N LEU A 828 -30.44 -16.58 -14.51
CA LEU A 828 -31.77 -17.03 -14.07
C LEU A 828 -32.84 -16.42 -14.97
N ARG A 829 -33.74 -17.25 -15.49
CA ARG A 829 -34.86 -16.81 -16.33
C ARG A 829 -36.20 -17.15 -15.68
N TYR A 830 -37.07 -16.14 -15.56
CA TYR A 830 -38.46 -16.32 -15.16
C TYR A 830 -39.35 -16.37 -16.40
N GLN A 831 -39.95 -17.54 -16.67
CA GLN A 831 -40.90 -17.75 -17.77
C GLN A 831 -42.22 -18.29 -17.21
N ARG A 832 -43.34 -17.71 -17.66
CA ARG A 832 -44.67 -18.14 -17.19
C ARG A 832 -44.92 -19.60 -17.57
N GLY A 833 -45.19 -20.44 -16.57
CA GLY A 833 -45.49 -21.87 -16.76
C GLY A 833 -44.26 -22.79 -16.71
N GLU A 834 -43.05 -22.23 -16.62
CA GLU A 834 -41.81 -22.98 -16.44
C GLU A 834 -41.24 -22.73 -15.04
N TYR A 835 -40.63 -23.76 -14.46
CA TYR A 835 -39.97 -23.64 -13.17
C TYR A 835 -38.59 -22.98 -13.35
N PRO A 836 -38.21 -21.98 -12.54
CA PRO A 836 -36.95 -21.26 -12.72
C PRO A 836 -35.75 -22.16 -12.43
N VAL A 837 -34.87 -22.30 -13.42
CA VAL A 837 -33.59 -23.03 -13.36
C VAL A 837 -32.46 -22.01 -13.41
N LEU A 838 -31.51 -22.14 -12.49
CA LEU A 838 -30.33 -21.29 -12.44
C LEU A 838 -29.20 -21.96 -13.22
N ASP A 839 -28.64 -21.25 -14.19
CA ASP A 839 -27.47 -21.65 -14.96
C ASP A 839 -26.23 -21.00 -14.35
N VAL A 840 -25.21 -21.80 -14.06
CA VAL A 840 -24.00 -21.39 -13.36
C VAL A 840 -22.77 -21.76 -14.18
N SER A 841 -21.92 -20.77 -14.47
CA SER A 841 -20.62 -20.96 -15.10
C SER A 841 -19.51 -20.55 -14.14
N CYS A 842 -18.54 -21.44 -13.96
CA CYS A 842 -17.40 -21.26 -13.09
C CYS A 842 -16.11 -21.48 -13.87
N GLU A 843 -15.04 -20.82 -13.44
CA GLU A 843 -13.68 -20.99 -13.97
C GLU A 843 -12.71 -21.12 -12.79
N ASP A 844 -11.60 -21.83 -12.95
CA ASP A 844 -10.57 -21.91 -11.91
C ASP A 844 -9.91 -20.53 -11.64
N ILE A 845 -9.05 -20.44 -10.62
CA ILE A 845 -8.46 -19.16 -10.20
C ILE A 845 -7.64 -18.45 -11.28
N THR A 846 -7.19 -19.16 -12.32
CA THR A 846 -6.40 -18.56 -13.41
C THR A 846 -7.20 -17.54 -14.23
N CYS A 847 -8.54 -17.58 -14.20
CA CYS A 847 -9.37 -16.52 -14.79
C CYS A 847 -9.13 -15.15 -14.15
N LEU A 848 -8.66 -15.10 -12.89
CA LEU A 848 -8.30 -13.85 -12.24
C LEU A 848 -6.92 -13.35 -12.70
N TRP A 849 -6.04 -14.24 -13.16
CA TRP A 849 -4.72 -13.88 -13.68
C TRP A 849 -4.84 -13.15 -15.02
N GLU A 850 -5.81 -13.53 -15.85
CA GLU A 850 -6.16 -12.82 -17.09
C GLU A 850 -6.72 -11.41 -16.83
N MET A 851 -7.20 -11.14 -15.61
CA MET A 851 -7.72 -9.83 -15.21
C MET A 851 -6.70 -8.99 -14.41
N ALA A 852 -5.59 -9.60 -13.96
CA ALA A 852 -4.60 -8.97 -13.12
C ALA A 852 -3.47 -8.37 -13.96
N GLN A 853 -3.54 -7.06 -14.23
CA GLN A 853 -2.47 -6.35 -14.92
C GLN A 853 -1.36 -5.94 -13.93
N ILE A 854 -0.13 -6.33 -14.23
CA ILE A 854 1.05 -6.05 -13.40
C ILE A 854 1.79 -4.86 -13.98
N ALA A 855 1.88 -3.76 -13.21
CA ALA A 855 2.56 -2.54 -13.62
C ALA A 855 4.06 -2.78 -13.85
N ALA A 856 4.73 -3.45 -12.91
CA ALA A 856 6.12 -3.87 -13.06
C ALA A 856 6.45 -5.05 -12.12
N THR A 857 7.17 -6.05 -12.61
CA THR A 857 7.70 -7.15 -11.77
C THR A 857 9.12 -6.85 -11.27
N GLN A 858 9.40 -7.09 -10.00
CA GLN A 858 10.78 -7.04 -9.47
C GLN A 858 11.38 -8.44 -9.38
N LEU A 859 11.95 -8.94 -10.47
CA LEU A 859 12.69 -10.21 -10.47
C LEU A 859 14.14 -9.99 -10.90
N THR A 860 15.08 -10.20 -9.98
CA THR A 860 16.52 -10.18 -10.27
C THR A 860 17.11 -11.56 -9.99
N THR A 861 17.67 -12.21 -11.01
CA THR A 861 18.42 -13.49 -10.89
C THR A 861 17.61 -14.61 -10.23
N SER A 862 16.48 -15.00 -10.85
CA SER A 862 15.64 -16.12 -10.37
C SER A 862 15.56 -17.26 -11.39
N TYR A 863 15.28 -18.47 -10.92
CA TYR A 863 14.88 -19.60 -11.77
C TYR A 863 13.40 -19.47 -12.16
N PRO A 864 12.96 -20.03 -13.31
CA PRO A 864 11.58 -19.86 -13.81
C PRO A 864 10.50 -20.35 -12.84
N ASP A 865 10.68 -21.51 -12.20
CA ASP A 865 9.72 -22.05 -11.24
C ASP A 865 9.61 -21.20 -9.96
N ASP A 866 10.75 -20.73 -9.44
CA ASP A 866 10.80 -19.81 -8.30
C ASP A 866 10.22 -18.42 -8.68
N GLY A 867 10.49 -17.96 -9.90
CA GLY A 867 9.98 -16.70 -10.46
C GLY A 867 8.46 -16.71 -10.62
N ILE A 868 7.89 -17.76 -11.21
CA ILE A 868 6.43 -17.96 -11.31
C ILE A 868 5.82 -17.94 -9.91
N LYS A 869 6.39 -18.71 -8.97
CA LYS A 869 5.90 -18.76 -7.59
C LYS A 869 5.91 -17.37 -6.93
N ALA A 870 7.01 -16.63 -7.06
CA ALA A 870 7.16 -15.30 -6.48
C ALA A 870 6.18 -14.29 -7.08
N ILE A 871 6.03 -14.24 -8.41
CA ILE A 871 5.13 -13.30 -9.10
C ILE A 871 3.67 -13.61 -8.72
N VAL A 872 3.25 -14.88 -8.76
CA VAL A 872 1.87 -15.25 -8.45
C VAL A 872 1.54 -14.93 -6.99
N LYS A 873 2.42 -15.26 -6.03
CA LYS A 873 2.22 -14.92 -4.60
C LYS A 873 2.15 -13.42 -4.34
N ALA A 874 2.92 -12.62 -5.07
CA ALA A 874 2.91 -11.17 -4.90
C ALA A 874 1.59 -10.52 -5.36
N ASN A 875 0.83 -11.19 -6.21
CA ASN A 875 -0.34 -10.62 -6.89
C ASN A 875 -1.65 -11.40 -6.64
N THR A 876 -1.61 -12.47 -5.85
CA THR A 876 -2.76 -13.34 -5.56
C THR A 876 -2.73 -13.79 -4.09
N PRO A 877 -3.86 -14.24 -3.50
CA PRO A 877 -3.88 -14.72 -2.11
C PRO A 877 -3.26 -16.11 -1.90
N LEU A 878 -2.59 -16.68 -2.92
CA LEU A 878 -2.00 -18.02 -2.85
C LEU A 878 -0.77 -18.05 -1.95
N THR A 879 -0.64 -19.12 -1.18
CA THR A 879 0.46 -19.40 -0.24
C THR A 879 1.42 -20.44 -0.79
N ASP A 880 2.52 -20.73 -0.10
CA ASP A 880 3.50 -21.72 -0.58
C ASP A 880 2.95 -23.14 -0.73
N ASP A 881 1.92 -23.49 0.05
CA ASP A 881 1.27 -24.80 0.05
C ASP A 881 0.34 -25.01 -1.15
N ASP A 882 -0.01 -23.93 -1.85
CA ASP A 882 -0.89 -23.94 -3.02
C ASP A 882 -0.14 -24.24 -4.33
N PHE A 883 1.18 -24.45 -4.28
CA PHE A 883 2.01 -24.73 -5.46
C PHE A 883 2.57 -26.15 -5.42
N ASN A 884 2.53 -26.81 -6.56
CA ASN A 884 3.22 -28.06 -6.87
C ASN A 884 4.03 -27.90 -8.15
N LEU A 885 5.01 -26.99 -8.12
CA LEU A 885 5.90 -26.72 -9.25
C LEU A 885 7.13 -27.63 -9.16
N PRO A 886 7.40 -28.50 -10.16
CA PRO A 886 8.65 -29.23 -10.24
C PRO A 886 9.80 -28.27 -10.60
N THR A 887 11.03 -28.70 -10.33
CA THR A 887 12.21 -28.07 -10.91
C THR A 887 12.17 -28.18 -12.44
N PHE A 888 12.19 -27.05 -13.14
CA PHE A 888 12.16 -27.04 -14.60
C PHE A 888 13.45 -27.62 -15.18
N THR A 889 13.33 -28.46 -16.22
CA THR A 889 14.48 -29.06 -16.91
C THR A 889 15.20 -28.00 -17.74
N ASP A 890 16.54 -28.03 -17.77
CA ASP A 890 17.39 -27.07 -18.49
C ASP A 890 17.17 -25.59 -18.10
N ARG A 891 16.63 -25.36 -16.90
CA ARG A 891 16.40 -24.04 -16.35
C ARG A 891 17.72 -23.29 -16.11
N PHE A 892 17.69 -21.98 -16.30
CA PHE A 892 18.78 -21.06 -15.98
C PHE A 892 18.21 -19.84 -15.27
N THR A 893 19.07 -19.14 -14.53
CA THR A 893 18.69 -17.88 -13.89
C THR A 893 18.59 -16.77 -14.93
N PHE A 894 17.55 -15.97 -14.87
CA PHE A 894 17.36 -14.82 -15.75
C PHE A 894 17.09 -13.54 -14.95
N ASP A 895 17.26 -12.42 -15.64
CA ASP A 895 16.91 -11.08 -15.18
C ASP A 895 15.95 -10.49 -16.21
N ALA A 896 14.68 -10.33 -15.82
CA ALA A 896 13.62 -9.88 -16.71
C ALA A 896 12.56 -9.12 -15.92
N MET A 897 11.99 -8.11 -16.56
CA MET A 897 10.90 -7.30 -16.02
C MET A 897 9.78 -7.23 -17.04
N TRP A 898 8.58 -7.58 -16.61
CA TRP A 898 7.36 -7.34 -17.36
C TRP A 898 6.75 -6.03 -16.89
N ILE A 899 6.25 -5.25 -17.84
CA ILE A 899 5.66 -3.94 -17.61
C ILE A 899 4.28 -3.93 -18.26
N ASP A 900 3.28 -3.46 -17.54
CA ASP A 900 1.88 -3.37 -17.99
C ASP A 900 1.34 -4.67 -18.62
N THR A 901 1.80 -5.83 -18.14
CA THR A 901 1.48 -7.17 -18.69
C THR A 901 0.53 -7.93 -17.77
N TYR A 902 -0.37 -8.74 -18.32
CA TYR A 902 -1.26 -9.57 -17.50
C TYR A 902 -0.51 -10.72 -16.83
N LEU A 903 -0.91 -11.08 -15.61
CA LEU A 903 -0.28 -12.14 -14.84
C LEU A 903 -0.31 -13.49 -15.59
N SER A 904 -1.40 -13.80 -16.30
CA SER A 904 -1.50 -15.00 -17.14
C SER A 904 -0.39 -15.06 -18.20
N ASP A 905 -0.14 -13.95 -18.89
CA ASP A 905 0.83 -13.87 -19.98
C ASP A 905 2.25 -14.06 -19.43
N ILE A 906 2.57 -13.41 -18.30
CA ILE A 906 3.87 -13.55 -17.63
C ILE A 906 4.13 -15.03 -17.27
N VAL A 907 3.12 -15.69 -16.69
CA VAL A 907 3.22 -17.09 -16.26
C VAL A 907 3.36 -18.02 -17.47
N HIS A 908 2.58 -17.79 -18.53
CA HIS A 908 2.65 -18.59 -19.76
C HIS A 908 3.97 -18.39 -20.52
N ASP A 909 4.46 -17.16 -20.66
CA ASP A 909 5.74 -16.84 -21.28
C ASP A 909 6.89 -17.61 -20.61
N LEU A 910 6.91 -17.59 -19.27
CA LEU A 910 7.90 -18.32 -18.49
C LEU A 910 7.76 -19.83 -18.60
N ALA A 911 6.55 -20.37 -18.48
CA ALA A 911 6.33 -21.81 -18.52
C ALA A 911 6.63 -22.39 -19.92
N ASN A 912 6.06 -21.79 -20.97
CA ASN A 912 6.19 -22.25 -22.35
C ASN A 912 7.64 -22.22 -22.82
N ARG A 913 8.42 -21.20 -22.38
CA ARG A 913 9.85 -21.10 -22.68
C ARG A 913 10.65 -22.35 -22.27
N PHE A 914 10.21 -23.06 -21.23
CA PHE A 914 10.86 -24.28 -20.74
C PHE A 914 10.07 -25.56 -21.06
N LYS A 915 9.09 -25.50 -21.98
CA LYS A 915 8.19 -26.60 -22.37
C LYS A 915 7.28 -27.09 -21.24
N TYR A 916 6.90 -26.19 -20.34
CA TYR A 916 5.90 -26.48 -19.30
C TYR A 916 4.61 -25.73 -19.60
N PHE A 917 3.49 -26.29 -19.18
CA PHE A 917 2.21 -25.60 -19.09
C PHE A 917 1.75 -25.61 -17.63
N ILE A 918 1.02 -24.57 -17.24
CA ILE A 918 0.49 -24.39 -15.89
C ILE A 918 -0.99 -24.75 -15.88
N ILE A 919 -1.42 -25.51 -14.88
CA ILE A 919 -2.82 -25.82 -14.64
C ILE A 919 -3.15 -25.74 -13.16
N MET A 920 -4.43 -25.58 -12.86
CA MET A 920 -4.97 -25.91 -11.54
C MET A 920 -5.22 -27.42 -11.51
N ASN A 921 -4.53 -28.13 -10.63
CA ASN A 921 -4.74 -29.56 -10.47
C ASN A 921 -6.09 -29.85 -9.80
N MET A 922 -6.44 -31.14 -9.72
CA MET A 922 -7.72 -31.58 -9.16
C MET A 922 -7.91 -31.25 -7.67
N ASP A 923 -6.84 -30.92 -6.94
CA ASP A 923 -6.88 -30.48 -5.54
C ASP A 923 -6.92 -28.95 -5.39
N GLY A 924 -6.95 -28.20 -6.50
CA GLY A 924 -6.97 -26.74 -6.51
C GLY A 924 -5.58 -26.10 -6.31
N LYS A 925 -4.49 -26.81 -6.61
CA LYS A 925 -3.12 -26.30 -6.54
C LYS A 925 -2.56 -25.97 -7.91
N VAL A 926 -1.70 -24.96 -7.97
CA VAL A 926 -0.96 -24.60 -9.19
C VAL A 926 0.09 -25.68 -9.47
N GLU A 927 -0.05 -26.40 -10.58
CA GLU A 927 0.88 -27.44 -11.01
C GLU A 927 1.49 -27.06 -12.37
N ALA A 928 2.79 -27.30 -12.55
CA ALA A 928 3.42 -27.23 -13.87
C ALA A 928 3.73 -28.63 -14.40
N ARG A 929 3.32 -28.90 -15.63
CA ARG A 929 3.57 -30.17 -16.32
C ARG A 929 4.38 -29.93 -17.57
N ARG A 930 5.39 -30.78 -17.80
CA ARG A 930 6.21 -30.71 -19.01
C ARG A 930 5.46 -31.34 -20.19
N ILE A 931 5.52 -30.70 -21.34
CA ILE A 931 5.13 -31.28 -22.63
C ILE A 931 6.24 -32.23 -23.07
N ASP A 932 6.02 -33.53 -22.87
CA ASP A 932 7.01 -34.58 -23.15
C ASP A 932 6.41 -35.66 -24.06
N THR A 933 6.85 -35.68 -25.32
CA THR A 933 6.44 -36.64 -26.36
C THR A 933 7.04 -38.04 -26.16
N THR A 934 7.96 -38.20 -25.21
CA THR A 934 8.60 -39.48 -24.88
C THR A 934 8.04 -40.13 -23.61
N LYS A 935 7.09 -39.46 -22.94
CA LYS A 935 6.44 -39.94 -21.71
C LYS A 935 5.78 -41.31 -21.92
N ALA A 936 5.96 -42.21 -20.95
CA ALA A 936 5.30 -43.51 -20.96
C ALA A 936 3.77 -43.38 -20.86
N VAL A 937 3.03 -44.37 -21.37
CA VAL A 937 1.56 -44.41 -21.32
C VAL A 937 1.10 -44.42 -19.86
N SER A 938 0.36 -43.39 -19.44
CA SER A 938 -0.25 -43.23 -18.13
C SER A 938 -1.41 -44.22 -17.93
N ASN A 939 -2.31 -44.32 -18.92
CA ASN A 939 -3.48 -45.20 -18.88
C ASN A 939 -3.69 -45.87 -20.26
N ALA A 940 -3.96 -47.17 -20.27
CA ALA A 940 -4.13 -47.95 -21.50
C ALA A 940 -5.57 -48.46 -21.63
N TYR A 941 -6.24 -48.09 -22.73
CA TYR A 941 -7.58 -48.52 -23.05
C TYR A 941 -7.51 -49.45 -24.26
N THR A 942 -7.86 -50.72 -24.08
CA THR A 942 -7.79 -51.75 -25.14
C THR A 942 -9.16 -52.16 -25.68
N ASP A 943 -10.23 -51.79 -24.98
CA ASP A 943 -11.59 -52.16 -25.31
C ASP A 943 -12.26 -51.10 -26.19
N LYS A 944 -12.35 -51.38 -27.50
CA LYS A 944 -12.99 -50.48 -28.46
C LYS A 944 -14.49 -50.28 -28.24
N SER A 945 -15.16 -51.16 -27.49
CA SER A 945 -16.59 -51.00 -27.19
C SER A 945 -16.88 -49.81 -26.26
N LYS A 946 -15.84 -49.27 -25.59
CA LYS A 946 -15.93 -48.10 -24.71
C LYS A 946 -15.65 -46.76 -25.40
N LEU A 947 -15.27 -46.78 -26.68
CA LEU A 947 -15.14 -45.59 -27.52
C LEU A 947 -16.51 -45.22 -28.10
N ILE A 948 -16.84 -43.94 -28.01
CA ILE A 948 -18.10 -43.35 -28.47
C ILE A 948 -17.91 -42.75 -29.86
N ASP A 949 -16.87 -41.94 -30.03
CA ASP A 949 -16.49 -41.33 -31.31
C ASP A 949 -14.96 -41.15 -31.42
N PHE A 950 -14.50 -40.91 -32.64
CA PHE A 950 -13.08 -40.69 -32.95
C PHE A 950 -12.97 -39.87 -34.24
N THR A 951 -12.31 -38.73 -34.18
CA THR A 951 -12.16 -37.80 -35.30
C THR A 951 -10.73 -37.27 -35.38
N PRO A 952 -9.95 -37.60 -36.42
CA PRO A 952 -8.71 -36.88 -36.69
C PRO A 952 -9.03 -35.44 -37.15
N ASN A 953 -8.29 -34.45 -36.65
CA ASN A 953 -8.55 -33.03 -36.92
C ASN A 953 -7.24 -32.28 -37.19
N ASP A 954 -7.01 -31.88 -38.44
CA ASP A 954 -5.81 -31.15 -38.88
C ASP A 954 -6.00 -29.63 -38.96
N ALA A 955 -7.16 -29.10 -38.55
CA ALA A 955 -7.50 -27.69 -38.74
C ALA A 955 -6.70 -26.69 -37.88
N PHE A 956 -5.90 -27.17 -36.93
CA PHE A 956 -5.21 -26.37 -35.91
C PHE A 956 -3.77 -25.98 -36.25
N SER A 957 -3.26 -26.40 -37.42
CA SER A 957 -1.89 -26.10 -37.83
C SER A 957 -1.88 -25.45 -39.21
N ASP A 958 -0.89 -24.59 -39.44
CA ASP A 958 -0.63 -24.00 -40.76
C ASP A 958 0.40 -24.85 -41.55
N LEU A 959 0.84 -24.33 -42.69
CA LEU A 959 1.84 -25.00 -43.53
C LEU A 959 3.29 -24.61 -43.16
N THR A 960 3.51 -23.99 -41.99
CA THR A 960 4.84 -23.58 -41.55
C THR A 960 5.72 -24.81 -41.35
N ASN A 961 6.91 -24.78 -41.95
CA ASN A 961 7.81 -25.94 -41.97
C ASN A 961 9.28 -25.57 -41.67
N ARG A 962 9.53 -24.32 -41.26
CA ARG A 962 10.81 -23.83 -40.75
C ARG A 962 10.57 -22.76 -39.68
N PHE A 963 11.17 -22.93 -38.51
CA PHE A 963 11.14 -21.93 -37.43
C PHE A 963 12.51 -21.30 -37.27
N ILE A 964 12.57 -19.96 -37.26
CA ILE A 964 13.79 -19.18 -37.08
C ILE A 964 13.62 -18.33 -35.81
N VAL A 965 14.38 -18.64 -34.76
CA VAL A 965 14.34 -17.89 -33.50
C VAL A 965 15.57 -16.99 -33.41
N THR A 966 15.35 -15.71 -33.10
CA THR A 966 16.43 -14.73 -32.88
C THR A 966 16.48 -14.24 -31.44
N GLY A 967 17.66 -14.16 -30.85
CA GLY A 967 17.88 -13.64 -29.50
C GLY A 967 19.10 -12.73 -29.43
N GLN A 968 19.38 -12.13 -28.27
CA GLN A 968 20.49 -11.20 -28.08
C GLN A 968 21.35 -11.56 -26.88
N SER A 969 22.65 -11.33 -27.00
CA SER A 969 23.62 -11.49 -25.90
C SER A 969 23.28 -10.57 -24.72
N LEU A 970 23.56 -11.05 -23.50
CA LEU A 970 23.51 -10.20 -22.29
C LEU A 970 24.65 -9.17 -22.31
N ASP A 971 25.82 -9.56 -22.80
CA ASP A 971 27.01 -8.71 -22.86
C ASP A 971 27.08 -7.88 -24.15
N ASP A 972 27.49 -6.62 -24.01
CA ASP A 972 27.77 -5.71 -25.12
C ASP A 972 29.16 -6.00 -25.73
N ILE A 973 29.26 -5.91 -27.06
CA ILE A 973 30.53 -6.00 -27.79
C ILE A 973 30.97 -4.63 -28.29
N GLU A 974 32.27 -4.36 -28.17
CA GLU A 974 32.88 -3.14 -28.71
C GLU A 974 32.94 -3.20 -30.25
N VAL A 975 32.42 -2.19 -30.93
CA VAL A 975 32.46 -2.03 -32.39
C VAL A 975 33.18 -0.75 -32.76
N LEU A 976 34.06 -0.86 -33.76
CA LEU A 976 34.76 0.28 -34.35
C LEU A 976 34.00 0.77 -35.57
N TYR A 977 33.60 2.04 -35.56
CA TYR A 977 32.98 2.69 -36.71
C TYR A 977 34.03 3.14 -37.73
N ASN A 978 33.55 3.56 -38.91
CA ASN A 978 34.41 4.10 -39.97
C ASN A 978 35.23 5.30 -39.46
N GLU A 979 36.45 5.44 -39.99
CA GLU A 979 37.35 6.53 -39.65
C GLU A 979 36.70 7.88 -40.01
N GLU A 980 36.72 8.82 -39.08
CA GLU A 980 36.21 10.17 -39.29
C GLU A 980 37.17 11.22 -38.71
N ARG A 981 37.01 12.48 -39.16
CA ARG A 981 37.83 13.59 -38.68
C ARG A 981 37.38 13.99 -37.28
N VAL A 982 38.27 13.85 -36.30
CA VAL A 982 38.01 14.09 -34.87
C VAL A 982 38.58 15.43 -34.38
N GLY A 983 39.49 16.06 -35.14
CA GLY A 983 40.01 17.37 -34.78
C GLY A 983 40.81 18.02 -35.91
N THR A 984 41.03 19.32 -35.78
CA THR A 984 41.86 20.13 -36.69
C THR A 984 42.75 21.07 -35.90
N LEU A 985 44.00 21.23 -36.33
CA LEU A 985 44.97 22.13 -35.72
C LEU A 985 45.61 22.99 -36.81
N SER A 986 45.72 24.30 -36.60
CA SER A 986 46.39 25.19 -37.56
C SER A 986 47.16 26.30 -36.83
N GLY A 987 48.24 26.77 -37.43
CA GLY A 987 49.07 27.83 -36.85
C GLY A 987 50.33 28.12 -37.67
N THR A 988 51.23 28.91 -37.08
CA THR A 988 52.46 29.39 -37.73
C THR A 988 53.66 29.23 -36.80
N VAL A 989 54.81 28.84 -37.34
CA VAL A 989 56.12 28.74 -36.68
C VAL A 989 57.13 29.66 -37.37
N GLY A 990 58.09 30.21 -36.63
CA GLY A 990 59.09 31.17 -37.15
C GLY A 990 60.54 30.78 -36.84
N TRP A 991 61.49 31.48 -37.45
CA TRP A 991 62.94 31.21 -37.41
C TRP A 991 63.60 31.18 -36.02
N TRP A 992 62.92 31.62 -34.95
CA TRP A 992 63.43 31.60 -33.58
C TRP A 992 63.32 30.23 -32.88
N GLY A 993 62.74 29.23 -33.55
CA GLY A 993 62.62 27.84 -33.10
C GLY A 993 61.62 27.63 -31.97
N GLY A 994 61.27 26.37 -31.74
CA GLY A 994 60.43 25.94 -30.63
C GLY A 994 59.66 24.64 -30.89
N ARG A 995 59.52 23.84 -29.83
CA ARG A 995 58.67 22.64 -29.76
C ARG A 995 57.40 22.96 -28.97
N LYS A 996 56.24 22.59 -29.49
CA LYS A 996 54.95 22.75 -28.79
C LYS A 996 54.07 21.52 -28.96
N ASP A 997 53.52 21.06 -27.84
CA ASP A 997 52.59 19.94 -27.76
C ASP A 997 51.16 20.47 -27.64
N PHE A 998 50.24 19.92 -28.44
CA PHE A 998 48.82 20.27 -28.43
C PHE A 998 48.00 19.03 -28.08
N VAL A 999 47.20 19.12 -27.02
CA VAL A 999 46.21 18.11 -26.68
C VAL A 999 44.97 18.35 -27.53
N VAL A 1000 44.64 17.39 -28.40
CA VAL A 1000 43.45 17.44 -29.24
C VAL A 1000 42.46 16.39 -28.76
N PRO A 1001 41.37 16.79 -28.09
CA PRO A 1001 40.31 15.88 -27.69
C PRO A 1001 39.47 15.47 -28.90
N TYR A 1002 38.96 14.24 -28.90
CA TYR A 1002 38.15 13.72 -30.02
C TYR A 1002 36.73 14.31 -30.07
N SER A 1003 36.30 14.96 -28.99
CA SER A 1003 35.12 15.83 -28.90
C SER A 1003 35.37 16.97 -27.92
N GLU A 1004 34.68 18.10 -28.08
CA GLU A 1004 34.86 19.28 -27.22
C GLU A 1004 34.52 19.00 -25.73
N ASP A 1005 33.65 18.02 -25.47
CA ASP A 1005 33.24 17.60 -24.13
C ASP A 1005 34.06 16.41 -23.55
N MET A 1006 35.07 15.92 -24.29
CA MET A 1006 35.89 14.74 -23.94
C MET A 1006 35.11 13.44 -23.65
N ARG A 1007 33.87 13.32 -24.14
CA ARG A 1007 33.05 12.11 -23.96
C ARG A 1007 33.23 11.10 -25.08
N LYS A 1008 33.60 11.55 -26.27
CA LYS A 1008 33.78 10.67 -27.43
C LYS A 1008 35.07 9.88 -27.31
N THR A 1009 34.97 8.56 -27.43
CA THR A 1009 36.12 7.66 -27.44
C THR A 1009 36.40 7.17 -28.86
N ALA A 1010 37.67 7.19 -29.27
CA ALA A 1010 38.10 6.75 -30.59
C ALA A 1010 39.49 6.10 -30.57
N LYS A 1011 39.67 5.03 -31.33
CA LYS A 1011 40.95 4.29 -31.43
C LYS A 1011 41.68 4.63 -32.73
N TYR A 1012 43.00 4.43 -32.70
CA TYR A 1012 43.91 4.58 -33.84
C TYR A 1012 43.92 5.99 -34.46
N PRO A 1013 44.30 7.04 -33.71
CA PRO A 1013 44.42 8.37 -34.27
C PRO A 1013 45.52 8.42 -35.34
N ARG A 1014 45.20 9.05 -36.46
CA ARG A 1014 46.07 9.25 -37.62
C ARG A 1014 46.16 10.73 -37.94
N LEU A 1015 47.38 11.21 -38.05
CA LEU A 1015 47.67 12.59 -38.44
C LEU A 1015 47.68 12.71 -39.97
N VAL A 1016 46.96 13.69 -40.49
CA VAL A 1016 47.02 14.12 -41.89
C VAL A 1016 47.57 15.53 -41.93
N ILE A 1017 48.71 15.68 -42.60
CA ILE A 1017 49.36 16.98 -42.78
C ILE A 1017 48.79 17.59 -44.07
N VAL A 1018 47.95 18.62 -43.94
CA VAL A 1018 47.37 19.36 -45.06
C VAL A 1018 48.33 20.46 -45.53
N GLU A 1019 48.93 21.16 -44.59
CA GLU A 1019 50.02 22.10 -44.80
C GLU A 1019 51.10 21.80 -43.77
N SER A 1020 52.34 21.65 -44.21
CA SER A 1020 53.47 21.26 -43.36
C SER A 1020 54.29 22.46 -42.94
N VAL A 1021 54.85 22.42 -41.72
CA VAL A 1021 55.83 23.42 -41.24
C VAL A 1021 57.10 23.49 -42.09
N GLN A 1022 57.31 22.52 -42.97
CA GLN A 1022 58.43 22.47 -43.91
C GLN A 1022 58.31 23.53 -45.02
N SER A 1023 58.50 24.81 -44.68
CA SER A 1023 58.47 25.90 -45.65
C SER A 1023 59.79 26.00 -46.42
N MET A 1024 59.73 26.43 -47.69
CA MET A 1024 60.92 26.70 -48.52
C MET A 1024 61.92 27.67 -47.86
N GLY A 1025 61.44 28.58 -46.99
CA GLY A 1025 62.31 29.53 -46.27
C GLY A 1025 63.28 28.84 -45.31
N PHE A 1026 62.83 27.76 -44.64
CA PHE A 1026 63.71 26.94 -43.79
C PHE A 1026 64.65 26.06 -44.62
N ALA A 1027 64.20 25.54 -45.76
CA ALA A 1027 65.06 24.78 -46.68
C ALA A 1027 66.14 25.65 -47.35
N LEU A 1028 65.86 26.93 -47.62
CA LEU A 1028 66.84 27.89 -48.17
C LEU A 1028 67.86 28.37 -47.12
N ALA A 1029 67.50 28.37 -45.84
CA ALA A 1029 68.46 28.62 -44.75
C ALA A 1029 69.50 27.47 -44.64
N ASP A 1030 69.07 26.24 -44.93
CA ASP A 1030 69.90 25.03 -44.96
C ASP A 1030 70.82 24.97 -46.21
N MET A 1031 70.49 25.72 -47.28
CA MET A 1031 71.33 25.82 -48.49
C MET A 1031 72.65 26.59 -48.31
N THR A 1032 72.94 27.10 -47.11
CA THR A 1032 74.21 27.77 -46.80
C THR A 1032 75.44 26.86 -46.90
N ASP A 1033 75.23 25.54 -46.90
CA ASP A 1033 76.29 24.52 -46.96
C ASP A 1033 76.94 24.38 -48.35
N PHE A 1034 76.29 24.84 -49.43
CA PHE A 1034 76.81 24.68 -50.80
C PHE A 1034 77.80 25.76 -51.25
N LEU A 1035 77.86 26.93 -50.59
CA LEU A 1035 78.62 28.10 -51.07
C LEU A 1035 79.85 28.48 -50.23
N THR A 1036 80.01 27.97 -49.00
CA THR A 1036 81.13 28.38 -48.11
C THR A 1036 82.09 27.26 -47.72
N GLY A 1037 81.77 25.98 -47.97
CA GLY A 1037 82.66 24.85 -47.66
C GLY A 1037 83.04 24.71 -46.18
N PHE A 1038 82.34 25.42 -45.29
CA PHE A 1038 82.48 25.33 -43.84
C PHE A 1038 81.38 24.39 -43.34
N ASP A 1039 81.78 23.19 -42.93
CA ASP A 1039 80.92 22.18 -42.31
C ASP A 1039 80.38 22.72 -40.97
N PHE A 1040 79.27 23.45 -41.04
CA PHE A 1040 78.44 23.76 -39.90
C PHE A 1040 77.29 22.76 -39.92
N THR A 1041 77.58 21.53 -39.52
CA THR A 1041 76.60 20.45 -39.39
C THR A 1041 75.52 20.87 -38.37
N LEU A 1042 74.45 21.52 -38.82
CA LEU A 1042 73.19 21.58 -38.09
C LEU A 1042 72.61 20.17 -38.18
N GLY A 1043 72.51 19.50 -37.03
CA GLY A 1043 72.11 18.10 -36.97
C GLY A 1043 70.79 17.81 -37.70
N ASN A 1044 70.82 16.77 -38.53
CA ASN A 1044 69.71 15.97 -39.04
C ASN A 1044 68.27 16.37 -38.62
N ASN A 1045 67.40 16.63 -39.61
CA ASN A 1045 66.01 16.14 -39.70
C ASN A 1045 64.93 16.49 -38.63
N ASP A 1046 65.04 17.55 -37.84
CA ASP A 1046 64.02 17.81 -36.79
C ASP A 1046 62.97 18.89 -37.15
N MET A 1047 62.32 18.77 -38.32
CA MET A 1047 60.97 19.33 -38.53
C MET A 1047 59.98 18.18 -38.55
N MET A 1048 59.28 17.95 -37.44
CA MET A 1048 58.34 16.84 -37.28
C MET A 1048 56.98 17.31 -36.76
N GLU A 1049 55.93 17.07 -37.55
CA GLU A 1049 54.56 16.97 -37.06
C GLU A 1049 54.23 15.50 -36.80
N SER A 1050 54.00 15.13 -35.53
CA SER A 1050 53.68 13.75 -35.17
C SER A 1050 52.72 13.66 -34.01
N ILE A 1051 51.98 12.55 -33.93
CA ILE A 1051 51.24 12.18 -32.72
C ILE A 1051 52.23 11.53 -31.77
N THR A 1052 52.47 12.17 -30.64
CA THR A 1052 53.47 11.74 -29.64
C THR A 1052 52.86 10.97 -28.49
N HIS A 1053 51.55 11.10 -28.28
CA HIS A 1053 50.83 10.36 -27.25
C HIS A 1053 49.37 10.12 -27.65
N VAL A 1054 48.85 8.96 -27.27
CA VAL A 1054 47.42 8.62 -27.34
C VAL A 1054 46.98 8.24 -25.94
N ASP A 1055 45.91 8.86 -25.47
CA ASP A 1055 45.35 8.63 -24.15
C ASP A 1055 44.94 7.16 -23.95
N THR A 1056 45.17 6.62 -22.75
CA THR A 1056 44.82 5.24 -22.40
C THR A 1056 43.31 5.01 -22.34
N GLU A 1057 42.51 6.05 -22.07
CA GLU A 1057 41.05 5.99 -22.12
C GLU A 1057 40.49 6.29 -23.52
N ASN A 1058 41.37 6.48 -24.52
CA ASN A 1058 41.03 6.76 -25.92
C ASN A 1058 40.16 8.03 -26.11
N LYS A 1059 40.35 9.08 -25.30
CA LYS A 1059 39.56 10.34 -25.40
C LYS A 1059 40.26 11.47 -26.15
N TYR A 1060 41.59 11.45 -26.21
CA TYR A 1060 42.38 12.48 -26.89
C TYR A 1060 43.71 11.92 -27.42
N CYS A 1061 44.36 12.72 -28.28
CA CYS A 1061 45.75 12.51 -28.66
C CYS A 1061 46.56 13.80 -28.55
N THR A 1062 47.86 13.69 -28.33
CA THR A 1062 48.79 14.82 -28.30
C THR A 1062 49.55 14.90 -29.62
N VAL A 1063 49.47 16.04 -30.28
CA VAL A 1063 50.21 16.36 -31.50
C VAL A 1063 51.37 17.30 -31.16
N THR A 1064 52.60 16.91 -31.52
CA THR A 1064 53.81 17.72 -31.35
C THR A 1064 54.23 18.35 -32.66
N ILE A 1065 54.60 19.63 -32.61
CA ILE A 1065 55.17 20.38 -33.73
C ILE A 1065 56.52 20.92 -33.29
N ASP A 1066 57.58 20.62 -34.06
CA ASP A 1066 58.97 21.04 -33.80
C ASP A 1066 59.55 21.88 -34.95
N SER A 1067 60.41 22.84 -34.63
CA SER A 1067 61.05 23.74 -35.60
C SER A 1067 62.47 24.17 -35.18
N PRO A 1068 63.43 24.26 -36.13
CA PRO A 1068 64.82 24.58 -35.83
C PRO A 1068 65.01 26.05 -35.43
N ASN A 1069 65.94 26.31 -34.50
CA ASN A 1069 66.29 27.66 -34.06
C ASN A 1069 67.47 28.21 -34.89
N LEU A 1070 67.17 29.19 -35.75
CA LEU A 1070 68.16 29.81 -36.66
C LEU A 1070 68.84 31.05 -36.08
N THR A 1071 68.63 31.37 -34.80
CA THR A 1071 69.18 32.58 -34.16
C THR A 1071 70.72 32.62 -34.24
N ASN A 1072 71.39 31.49 -34.00
CA ASN A 1072 72.86 31.43 -34.04
C ASN A 1072 73.41 31.60 -35.46
N ALA A 1073 72.73 31.04 -36.47
CA ALA A 1073 73.10 31.19 -37.88
C ALA A 1073 72.95 32.65 -38.33
N LEU A 1074 71.85 33.31 -37.93
CA LEU A 1074 71.63 34.73 -38.21
C LEU A 1074 72.76 35.61 -37.65
N VAL A 1075 73.17 35.36 -36.40
CA VAL A 1075 74.27 36.12 -35.75
C VAL A 1075 75.60 35.91 -36.49
N ALA A 1076 75.89 34.68 -36.92
CA ALA A 1076 77.12 34.36 -37.65
C ALA A 1076 77.19 35.07 -39.00
N HIS A 1077 76.13 35.04 -39.80
CA HIS A 1077 76.09 35.69 -41.12
C HIS A 1077 76.08 37.23 -41.03
N VAL A 1078 75.44 37.81 -40.00
CA VAL A 1078 75.56 39.24 -39.72
C VAL A 1078 77.01 39.61 -39.40
N GLY A 1079 77.73 38.78 -38.64
CA GLY A 1079 79.17 38.94 -38.38
C GLY A 1079 80.02 38.84 -39.66
N ALA A 1080 79.73 37.87 -40.52
CA ALA A 1080 80.42 37.69 -41.80
C ALA A 1080 80.20 38.86 -42.76
N LEU A 1081 78.97 39.39 -42.85
CA LEU A 1081 78.65 40.58 -43.64
C LEU A 1081 79.49 41.80 -43.23
N VAL A 1082 79.65 42.02 -41.92
CA VAL A 1082 80.49 43.10 -41.38
C VAL A 1082 81.96 42.88 -41.76
N ALA A 1083 82.49 41.66 -41.63
CA ALA A 1083 83.87 41.36 -41.99
C ALA A 1083 84.14 41.51 -43.50
N LEU A 1084 83.23 41.06 -44.35
CA LEU A 1084 83.36 41.10 -45.81
C LEU A 1084 83.18 42.51 -46.39
N SER A 1085 82.47 43.40 -45.69
CA SER A 1085 82.36 44.82 -46.07
C SER A 1085 83.68 45.59 -46.01
N LEU A 1086 84.71 45.00 -45.40
CA LEU A 1086 86.07 45.54 -45.33
C LEU A 1086 86.98 45.05 -46.47
N VAL A 1087 86.50 44.14 -47.34
CA VAL A 1087 87.24 43.65 -48.51
C VAL A 1087 87.10 44.66 -49.66
N PRO A 1088 88.18 45.27 -50.15
CA PRO A 1088 88.12 46.26 -51.23
C PRO A 1088 87.87 45.61 -52.60
N ASP A 1089 87.20 46.33 -53.50
CA ASP A 1089 87.01 45.92 -54.90
C ASP A 1089 88.30 46.13 -55.71
N GLU A 1090 88.75 45.13 -56.47
CA GLU A 1090 90.00 45.18 -57.25
C GLU A 1090 89.82 45.76 -58.67
N VAL A 1091 90.84 46.48 -59.16
CA VAL A 1091 90.90 47.05 -60.52
C VAL A 1091 92.03 46.38 -61.31
N LEU A 1092 91.68 45.62 -62.35
CA LEU A 1092 92.66 44.95 -63.22
C LEU A 1092 93.10 45.85 -64.39
N THR A 1093 94.41 46.05 -64.52
CA THR A 1093 95.05 46.74 -65.65
C THR A 1093 95.96 45.77 -66.42
N PHE A 1094 95.60 45.42 -67.66
CA PHE A 1094 96.47 44.67 -68.58
C PHE A 1094 97.36 45.64 -69.38
N GLY A 1095 98.62 45.24 -69.58
CA GLY A 1095 99.73 46.12 -69.97
C GLY A 1095 99.71 46.75 -71.37
N VAL A 1096 100.33 47.94 -71.41
CA VAL A 1096 100.82 48.79 -72.51
C VAL A 1096 99.76 49.51 -73.37
N GLY A 1097 99.32 50.70 -72.89
CA GLY A 1097 98.75 51.76 -73.72
C GLY A 1097 97.36 52.32 -73.36
N ALA A 1098 97.10 52.62 -72.08
CA ALA A 1098 96.06 53.50 -71.50
C ALA A 1098 94.71 53.74 -72.24
N THR A 1099 93.61 53.15 -71.74
CA THR A 1099 92.45 53.81 -71.06
C THR A 1099 91.26 52.84 -70.87
N GLY A 1100 90.92 52.46 -69.63
CA GLY A 1100 89.70 51.71 -69.25
C GLY A 1100 89.96 50.40 -68.48
N GLY A 1101 90.03 50.47 -67.14
CA GLY A 1101 90.07 49.28 -66.27
C GLY A 1101 88.66 48.82 -65.87
N ILE A 1102 88.42 47.51 -65.85
CA ILE A 1102 87.17 46.92 -65.34
C ILE A 1102 87.36 46.69 -63.84
N THR A 1103 86.50 47.28 -63.01
CA THR A 1103 86.43 46.96 -61.58
C THR A 1103 85.73 45.63 -61.40
N ILE A 1104 86.40 44.65 -60.80
CA ILE A 1104 85.76 43.41 -60.36
C ILE A 1104 85.31 43.61 -58.92
N ARG A 1105 83.99 43.69 -58.72
CA ARG A 1105 83.37 44.07 -57.44
C ARG A 1105 83.31 42.90 -56.43
N TYR A 1106 84.46 42.33 -56.07
CA TYR A 1106 84.52 41.17 -55.17
C TYR A 1106 83.92 41.44 -53.80
N GLY A 1107 84.21 42.58 -53.16
CA GLY A 1107 83.68 42.92 -51.84
C GLY A 1107 82.17 43.14 -51.89
N THR A 1108 81.70 43.89 -52.90
CA THR A 1108 80.26 44.14 -53.07
C THR A 1108 79.48 42.86 -53.37
N LEU A 1109 80.03 41.94 -54.18
CA LEU A 1109 79.40 40.65 -54.49
C LEU A 1109 79.27 39.78 -53.23
N LEU A 1110 80.32 39.69 -52.42
CA LEU A 1110 80.33 38.89 -51.19
C LEU A 1110 79.37 39.45 -50.14
N CYS A 1111 79.32 40.78 -49.95
CA CYS A 1111 78.30 41.40 -49.09
C CYS A 1111 76.87 41.18 -49.59
N THR A 1112 76.65 41.17 -50.90
CA THR A 1112 75.33 40.89 -51.48
C THR A 1112 74.90 39.46 -51.19
N LEU A 1113 75.81 38.48 -51.30
CA LEU A 1113 75.54 37.08 -50.98
C LEU A 1113 75.18 36.90 -49.50
N GLU A 1114 75.92 37.49 -48.56
CA GLU A 1114 75.59 37.41 -47.13
C GLU A 1114 74.27 38.11 -46.78
N THR A 1115 73.97 39.25 -47.42
CA THR A 1115 72.69 39.96 -47.22
C THR A 1115 71.51 39.11 -47.73
N MET A 1116 71.69 38.37 -48.82
CA MET A 1116 70.70 37.41 -49.30
C MET A 1116 70.48 36.27 -48.30
N THR A 1117 71.54 35.74 -47.70
CA THR A 1117 71.45 34.69 -46.65
C THR A 1117 70.73 35.18 -45.40
N ILE A 1118 71.07 36.37 -44.89
CA ILE A 1118 70.40 36.99 -43.74
C ILE A 1118 68.91 37.21 -44.03
N SER A 1119 68.59 37.72 -45.22
CA SER A 1119 67.21 37.93 -45.65
C SER A 1119 66.45 36.62 -45.78
N ALA A 1120 67.09 35.55 -46.26
CA ALA A 1120 66.52 34.21 -46.33
C ALA A 1120 66.17 33.67 -44.93
N ILE A 1121 67.08 33.79 -43.95
CA ILE A 1121 66.84 33.37 -42.56
C ILE A 1121 65.69 34.19 -41.93
N LEU A 1122 65.68 35.51 -42.07
CA LEU A 1122 64.62 36.36 -41.51
C LEU A 1122 63.25 36.13 -42.17
N SER A 1123 63.24 35.65 -43.42
CA SER A 1123 62.02 35.28 -44.14
C SER A 1123 61.51 33.86 -43.85
N ALA A 1124 62.24 33.08 -43.05
CA ALA A 1124 61.85 31.71 -42.71
C ALA A 1124 60.70 31.70 -41.69
N VAL A 1125 59.48 31.55 -42.22
CA VAL A 1125 58.23 31.33 -41.50
C VAL A 1125 57.51 30.16 -42.16
N GLY A 1126 56.91 29.27 -41.37
CA GLY A 1126 56.17 28.09 -41.83
C GLY A 1126 54.77 28.07 -41.26
N ASN A 1127 53.77 27.80 -42.10
CA ASN A 1127 52.40 27.55 -41.64
C ASN A 1127 52.18 26.05 -41.54
N TYR A 1128 51.30 25.63 -40.64
CA TYR A 1128 50.83 24.26 -40.60
C TYR A 1128 49.31 24.21 -40.50
N GLN A 1129 48.76 23.19 -41.15
CA GLN A 1129 47.38 22.80 -41.04
C GLN A 1129 47.33 21.28 -40.98
N LEU A 1130 46.83 20.75 -39.87
CA LEU A 1130 46.79 19.33 -39.55
C LEU A 1130 45.34 18.92 -39.32
N GLU A 1131 44.97 17.76 -39.84
CA GLU A 1131 43.72 17.08 -39.51
C GLU A 1131 44.03 15.79 -38.75
N ILE A 1132 43.25 15.51 -37.72
CA ILE A 1132 43.36 14.27 -36.95
C ILE A 1132 42.13 13.44 -37.23
N TRP A 1133 42.38 12.21 -37.66
CA TRP A 1133 41.37 11.21 -38.01
C TRP A 1133 41.45 10.06 -37.02
N ALA A 1134 40.31 9.53 -36.56
CA ALA A 1134 40.28 8.37 -35.66
C ALA A 1134 39.00 7.55 -35.89
N ARG A 1135 38.95 6.33 -35.36
CA ARG A 1135 37.78 5.44 -35.46
C ARG A 1135 36.96 5.46 -34.17
N PRO A 1136 35.71 5.99 -34.17
CA PRO A 1136 34.86 6.01 -32.99
C PRO A 1136 34.52 4.61 -32.49
N ILE A 1137 34.33 4.49 -31.17
CA ILE A 1137 33.90 3.25 -30.53
C ILE A 1137 32.39 3.31 -30.25
N GLY A 1138 31.69 2.21 -30.51
CA GLY A 1138 30.34 1.95 -30.01
C GLY A 1138 30.21 0.60 -29.33
N TYR A 1139 29.07 0.36 -28.72
CA TYR A 1139 28.70 -0.90 -28.10
C TYR A 1139 27.40 -1.39 -28.72
N VAL A 1140 27.38 -2.65 -29.17
CA VAL A 1140 26.16 -3.29 -29.70
C VAL A 1140 25.99 -4.66 -29.06
N LYS A 1141 24.76 -5.12 -28.91
CA LYS A 1141 24.48 -6.50 -28.49
C LYS A 1141 24.65 -7.45 -29.67
N ARG A 1142 25.21 -8.63 -29.40
CA ARG A 1142 25.37 -9.67 -30.41
C ARG A 1142 24.04 -10.41 -30.63
N ASP A 1143 23.55 -10.41 -31.86
CA ASP A 1143 22.40 -11.21 -32.24
C ASP A 1143 22.78 -12.70 -32.39
N TYR A 1144 21.95 -13.57 -31.85
CA TYR A 1144 21.97 -15.01 -32.06
C TYR A 1144 20.76 -15.42 -32.88
N SER A 1145 20.92 -16.43 -33.73
CA SER A 1145 19.80 -17.03 -34.45
C SER A 1145 20.01 -18.52 -34.59
N ALA A 1146 18.90 -19.26 -34.56
CA ALA A 1146 18.88 -20.70 -34.79
C ALA A 1146 17.70 -21.05 -35.69
N THR A 1147 17.74 -22.23 -36.31
CA THR A 1147 16.70 -22.68 -37.23
C THR A 1147 16.39 -24.15 -37.00
N ALA A 1148 15.10 -24.48 -36.99
CA ALA A 1148 14.61 -25.86 -36.96
C ALA A 1148 13.77 -26.13 -38.22
N ASP A 1149 14.09 -27.23 -38.91
CA ASP A 1149 13.46 -27.61 -40.17
C ASP A 1149 12.59 -28.86 -40.00
N ASP A 1150 11.35 -28.79 -40.46
CA ASP A 1150 10.51 -29.96 -40.69
C ASP A 1150 10.74 -30.52 -42.09
N THR A 1151 11.74 -31.38 -42.18
CA THR A 1151 12.14 -31.99 -43.45
C THR A 1151 11.05 -32.85 -44.10
N ALA A 1152 10.14 -33.44 -43.30
CA ALA A 1152 9.08 -34.30 -43.83
C ALA A 1152 8.03 -33.48 -44.57
N LEU A 1153 7.56 -32.39 -43.96
CA LEU A 1153 6.59 -31.49 -44.62
C LEU A 1153 7.22 -30.72 -45.78
N GLN A 1154 8.49 -30.31 -45.67
CA GLN A 1154 9.22 -29.69 -46.79
C GLN A 1154 9.30 -30.61 -48.02
N GLN A 1155 9.52 -31.91 -47.82
CA GLN A 1155 9.51 -32.90 -48.91
C GLN A 1155 8.12 -33.09 -49.51
N GLN A 1156 7.06 -33.08 -48.68
CA GLN A 1156 5.69 -33.23 -49.15
C GLN A 1156 5.19 -32.01 -49.95
N LEU A 1157 5.52 -30.79 -49.50
CA LEU A 1157 5.11 -29.54 -50.15
C LEU A 1157 6.03 -29.11 -51.30
N GLY A 1158 7.31 -29.53 -51.26
CA GLY A 1158 8.34 -29.07 -52.21
C GLY A 1158 8.74 -27.60 -52.04
N MET A 1159 8.37 -26.95 -50.93
CA MET A 1159 8.70 -25.55 -50.64
C MET A 1159 9.00 -25.32 -49.16
N ILE A 1160 9.75 -24.27 -48.86
CA ILE A 1160 10.07 -23.85 -47.48
C ILE A 1160 9.18 -22.64 -47.14
N ILE A 1161 8.44 -22.76 -46.04
CA ILE A 1161 7.55 -21.72 -45.49
C ILE A 1161 8.10 -21.39 -44.10
N PRO A 1162 8.91 -20.32 -43.97
CA PRO A 1162 9.54 -19.95 -42.71
C PRO A 1162 8.66 -19.04 -41.84
N GLN A 1163 8.68 -19.28 -40.54
CA GLN A 1163 8.20 -18.39 -39.49
C GLN A 1163 9.39 -17.89 -38.68
N LYS A 1164 9.44 -16.57 -38.44
CA LYS A 1164 10.51 -15.94 -37.67
C LYS A 1164 9.93 -15.37 -36.38
N GLU A 1165 10.56 -15.70 -35.26
CA GLU A 1165 10.14 -15.29 -33.93
C GLU A 1165 11.29 -14.67 -33.14
N GLU A 1166 10.96 -13.68 -32.33
CA GLU A 1166 11.89 -13.10 -31.36
C GLU A 1166 11.86 -13.96 -30.10
N GLY A 1167 13.00 -14.57 -29.77
CA GLY A 1167 13.12 -15.53 -28.69
C GLY A 1167 13.12 -14.86 -27.33
N PHE A 1168 12.07 -15.08 -26.55
CA PHE A 1168 12.02 -14.73 -25.14
C PHE A 1168 13.12 -15.50 -24.36
N LEU A 1169 13.89 -14.80 -23.52
CA LEU A 1169 15.02 -15.34 -22.74
C LEU A 1169 16.04 -16.17 -23.59
N CYS A 1170 16.33 -15.70 -24.81
CA CYS A 1170 17.28 -16.35 -25.72
C CYS A 1170 18.63 -15.63 -25.78
N PHE A 1171 19.49 -15.90 -24.79
CA PHE A 1171 20.79 -15.23 -24.66
C PHE A 1171 21.98 -15.96 -25.30
N THR A 1172 21.78 -17.18 -25.82
CA THR A 1172 22.82 -17.99 -26.44
C THR A 1172 22.29 -18.70 -27.69
N PRO A 1173 23.17 -19.18 -28.61
CA PRO A 1173 22.75 -20.00 -29.73
C PRO A 1173 22.00 -21.28 -29.31
N ALA A 1174 22.43 -21.91 -28.20
CA ALA A 1174 21.77 -23.10 -27.67
C ALA A 1174 20.35 -22.81 -27.18
N HIS A 1175 20.12 -21.62 -26.58
CA HIS A 1175 18.79 -21.19 -26.18
C HIS A 1175 17.88 -20.98 -27.40
N CYS A 1176 18.38 -20.31 -28.45
CA CYS A 1176 17.62 -20.10 -29.69
C CYS A 1176 17.26 -21.45 -30.35
N GLN A 1177 18.21 -22.40 -30.38
CA GLN A 1177 17.99 -23.73 -30.96
C GLN A 1177 16.93 -24.51 -30.18
N TYR A 1178 16.97 -24.44 -28.86
CA TYR A 1178 16.00 -25.11 -27.99
C TYR A 1178 14.56 -24.67 -28.25
N VAL A 1179 14.34 -23.36 -28.41
CA VAL A 1179 13.01 -22.80 -28.72
C VAL A 1179 12.60 -23.15 -30.15
N ALA A 1180 13.50 -23.02 -31.14
CA ALA A 1180 13.19 -23.38 -32.53
C ALA A 1180 12.78 -24.86 -32.68
N ASP A 1181 13.47 -25.77 -31.98
CA ASP A 1181 13.12 -27.19 -31.96
C ASP A 1181 11.77 -27.44 -31.29
N PHE A 1182 11.43 -26.68 -30.24
CA PHE A 1182 10.13 -26.79 -29.56
C PHE A 1182 8.97 -26.38 -30.45
N GLU A 1183 9.06 -25.23 -31.11
CA GLU A 1183 8.00 -24.73 -32.00
C GLU A 1183 7.78 -25.66 -33.20
N ARG A 1184 8.87 -26.22 -33.75
CA ARG A 1184 8.78 -27.28 -34.77
C ARG A 1184 8.00 -28.48 -34.24
N ASP A 1185 8.37 -29.00 -33.06
CA ASP A 1185 7.72 -30.18 -32.48
C ASP A 1185 6.23 -29.91 -32.21
N LEU A 1186 5.89 -28.72 -31.69
CA LEU A 1186 4.51 -28.30 -31.46
C LEU A 1186 3.71 -28.26 -32.76
N ALA A 1187 4.26 -27.68 -33.84
CA ALA A 1187 3.61 -27.65 -35.15
C ALA A 1187 3.37 -29.07 -35.72
N VAL A 1188 4.33 -29.98 -35.55
CA VAL A 1188 4.16 -31.39 -35.93
C VAL A 1188 3.04 -32.07 -35.14
N LEU A 1189 2.95 -31.79 -33.84
CA LEU A 1189 1.92 -32.34 -32.95
C LEU A 1189 0.53 -31.79 -33.27
N GLN A 1190 0.41 -30.49 -33.57
CA GLN A 1190 -0.85 -29.85 -33.94
C GLN A 1190 -1.44 -30.43 -35.24
N ARG A 1191 -0.62 -30.81 -36.23
CA ARG A 1191 -1.09 -31.49 -37.45
C ARG A 1191 -1.62 -32.90 -37.20
N ASN A 1192 -1.16 -33.56 -36.13
CA ASN A 1192 -1.54 -34.92 -35.77
C ASN A 1192 -2.53 -34.95 -34.59
N ARG A 1193 -3.41 -33.95 -34.49
CA ARG A 1193 -4.42 -33.88 -33.41
C ARG A 1193 -5.61 -34.80 -33.69
N VAL A 1194 -6.13 -35.40 -32.63
CA VAL A 1194 -7.28 -36.31 -32.65
C VAL A 1194 -8.23 -35.96 -31.51
N THR A 1195 -9.52 -36.02 -31.80
CA THR A 1195 -10.61 -35.98 -30.81
C THR A 1195 -11.17 -37.38 -30.62
N ALA A 1196 -11.36 -37.83 -29.39
CA ALA A 1196 -11.93 -39.13 -29.04
C ALA A 1196 -12.90 -39.03 -27.85
N GLY A 1197 -14.13 -39.48 -28.05
CA GLY A 1197 -15.13 -39.65 -27.01
C GLY A 1197 -15.08 -41.06 -26.42
N LYS A 1198 -15.17 -41.18 -25.09
CA LYS A 1198 -15.20 -42.47 -24.38
C LYS A 1198 -16.01 -42.43 -23.10
N ILE A 1199 -16.31 -43.61 -22.55
CA ILE A 1199 -16.76 -43.71 -21.15
C ILE A 1199 -15.67 -43.12 -20.24
N ALA A 1200 -16.07 -42.21 -19.35
CA ALA A 1200 -15.09 -41.46 -18.58
C ALA A 1200 -14.28 -42.33 -17.62
N HIS A 1201 -13.05 -41.95 -17.35
CA HIS A 1201 -12.24 -42.57 -16.31
C HIS A 1201 -11.64 -41.47 -15.42
N LEU A 1202 -12.02 -41.42 -14.14
CA LEU A 1202 -11.70 -40.30 -13.24
C LEU A 1202 -10.19 -40.03 -13.03
N LYS A 1203 -9.33 -40.97 -13.46
CA LYS A 1203 -7.86 -40.86 -13.42
C LYS A 1203 -7.26 -40.07 -14.58
N ASP A 1204 -7.98 -39.88 -15.68
CA ASP A 1204 -7.45 -39.15 -16.83
C ASP A 1204 -7.37 -37.65 -16.53
N GLU A 1205 -6.24 -37.04 -16.87
CA GLU A 1205 -5.96 -35.62 -16.69
C GLU A 1205 -5.25 -35.04 -17.92
N VAL A 1206 -5.30 -33.71 -18.07
CA VAL A 1206 -4.53 -33.01 -19.11
C VAL A 1206 -3.02 -33.22 -18.89
N GLY A 1207 -2.28 -33.45 -19.98
CA GLY A 1207 -0.86 -33.80 -19.97
C GLY A 1207 -0.54 -35.27 -19.71
N ASP A 1208 -1.55 -36.14 -19.55
CA ASP A 1208 -1.34 -37.59 -19.56
C ASP A 1208 -1.25 -38.16 -20.97
N VAL A 1209 -0.44 -39.21 -21.11
CA VAL A 1209 -0.37 -39.99 -22.35
C VAL A 1209 -1.29 -41.19 -22.19
N ILE A 1210 -2.31 -41.30 -23.03
CA ILE A 1210 -3.20 -42.46 -23.04
C ILE A 1210 -3.00 -43.28 -24.31
N SER A 1211 -3.37 -44.56 -24.25
CA SER A 1211 -3.46 -45.39 -25.45
C SER A 1211 -4.91 -45.81 -25.73
N VAL A 1212 -5.35 -45.61 -26.97
CA VAL A 1212 -6.72 -45.94 -27.44
C VAL A 1212 -6.64 -46.71 -28.75
N PRO A 1213 -7.54 -47.67 -29.02
CA PRO A 1213 -7.56 -48.39 -30.29
C PRO A 1213 -8.21 -47.52 -31.38
N HIS A 1214 -7.61 -47.45 -32.56
CA HIS A 1214 -8.24 -46.81 -33.71
C HIS A 1214 -9.48 -47.61 -34.14
N PRO A 1215 -10.66 -46.99 -34.33
CA PRO A 1215 -11.94 -47.70 -34.47
C PRO A 1215 -12.02 -48.64 -35.68
N TYR A 1216 -11.23 -48.39 -36.72
CA TYR A 1216 -11.25 -49.17 -37.97
C TYR A 1216 -10.05 -50.09 -38.18
N THR A 1217 -8.88 -49.77 -37.61
CA THR A 1217 -7.63 -50.52 -37.89
C THR A 1217 -7.17 -51.34 -36.69
N ASP A 1218 -7.79 -51.18 -35.52
CA ASP A 1218 -7.40 -51.77 -34.24
C ASP A 1218 -5.94 -51.44 -33.82
N ASN A 1219 -5.27 -50.52 -34.53
CA ASN A 1219 -3.95 -50.03 -34.17
C ASN A 1219 -4.04 -49.20 -32.89
N THR A 1220 -3.15 -49.46 -31.94
CA THR A 1220 -3.03 -48.63 -30.73
C THR A 1220 -2.43 -47.27 -31.09
N ILE A 1221 -3.20 -46.22 -30.85
CA ILE A 1221 -2.74 -44.83 -30.96
C ILE A 1221 -2.36 -44.35 -29.57
N LYS A 1222 -1.18 -43.75 -29.44
CA LYS A 1222 -0.77 -43.02 -28.23
C LYS A 1222 -1.08 -41.55 -28.44
N MET A 1223 -1.75 -40.93 -27.47
CA MET A 1223 -2.07 -39.51 -27.54
C MET A 1223 -1.80 -38.83 -26.20
N LEU A 1224 -1.19 -37.65 -26.25
CA LEU A 1224 -1.08 -36.73 -25.12
C LEU A 1224 -2.39 -35.94 -25.03
N ILE A 1225 -3.06 -35.98 -23.88
CA ILE A 1225 -4.30 -35.24 -23.64
C ILE A 1225 -4.00 -33.74 -23.60
N THR A 1226 -4.53 -32.99 -24.56
CA THR A 1226 -4.42 -31.52 -24.63
C THR A 1226 -5.65 -30.84 -24.07
N LYS A 1227 -6.82 -31.46 -24.22
CA LYS A 1227 -8.09 -30.99 -23.68
C LYS A 1227 -8.91 -32.17 -23.20
N LEU A 1228 -9.54 -32.03 -22.04
CA LEU A 1228 -10.45 -33.01 -21.47
C LEU A 1228 -11.77 -32.32 -21.12
N ASN A 1229 -12.85 -32.71 -21.78
CA ASN A 1229 -14.21 -32.31 -21.41
C ASN A 1229 -14.93 -33.53 -20.81
N ARG A 1230 -15.37 -33.42 -19.56
CA ARG A 1230 -16.07 -34.48 -18.83
C ARG A 1230 -17.50 -34.05 -18.55
N LYS A 1231 -18.44 -34.92 -18.88
CA LYS A 1231 -19.86 -34.71 -18.58
C LYS A 1231 -20.38 -35.72 -17.57
N TYR A 1232 -21.17 -35.24 -16.63
CA TYR A 1232 -21.89 -36.03 -15.65
C TYR A 1232 -23.39 -35.85 -15.82
N LYS A 1233 -24.14 -36.95 -15.79
CA LYS A 1233 -25.60 -36.92 -15.66
C LYS A 1233 -26.05 -37.79 -14.49
N PRO A 1234 -26.86 -37.24 -13.55
CA PRO A 1234 -27.41 -38.05 -12.46
C PRO A 1234 -28.38 -39.12 -12.99
N SER A 1235 -28.43 -40.26 -12.32
CA SER A 1235 -29.44 -41.29 -12.58
C SER A 1235 -30.83 -40.74 -12.24
N THR A 1236 -31.79 -40.87 -13.16
CA THR A 1236 -33.15 -40.39 -12.90
C THR A 1236 -34.00 -41.45 -12.22
N LEU A 1237 -34.93 -41.03 -11.36
CA LEU A 1237 -35.93 -41.90 -10.72
C LEU A 1237 -36.78 -42.71 -11.72
N ASN A 1238 -36.82 -42.31 -13.00
CA ASN A 1238 -37.59 -42.93 -14.08
C ASN A 1238 -36.78 -43.94 -14.93
N GLY A 1239 -35.65 -44.44 -14.43
CA GLY A 1239 -34.96 -45.59 -15.03
C GLY A 1239 -33.86 -45.26 -16.05
N GLY A 1240 -33.35 -44.02 -16.08
CA GLY A 1240 -32.10 -43.71 -16.78
C GLY A 1240 -30.89 -44.03 -15.90
N GLU A 1241 -30.02 -44.93 -16.34
CA GLU A 1241 -28.71 -45.17 -15.73
C GLU A 1241 -27.87 -43.89 -15.89
N GLY A 1242 -27.50 -43.24 -14.77
CA GLY A 1242 -26.62 -42.06 -14.80
C GLY A 1242 -25.27 -42.40 -15.45
N TYR A 1243 -24.54 -41.41 -15.96
CA TYR A 1243 -23.31 -41.69 -16.71
C TYR A 1243 -22.21 -40.65 -16.50
N PHE A 1244 -20.98 -41.06 -16.82
CA PHE A 1244 -19.86 -40.18 -17.09
C PHE A 1244 -19.30 -40.41 -18.50
N THR A 1245 -19.09 -39.36 -19.27
CA THR A 1245 -18.44 -39.40 -20.59
C THR A 1245 -17.30 -38.40 -20.66
N ASP A 1246 -16.17 -38.82 -21.24
CA ASP A 1246 -15.04 -37.94 -21.56
C ASP A 1246 -15.02 -37.69 -23.07
N THR A 1247 -14.84 -36.43 -23.48
CA THR A 1247 -14.40 -36.04 -24.82
C THR A 1247 -12.98 -35.52 -24.69
N ILE A 1248 -12.04 -36.15 -25.39
CA ILE A 1248 -10.61 -35.87 -25.25
C ILE A 1248 -10.09 -35.35 -26.58
N ASP A 1249 -9.47 -34.17 -26.58
CA ASP A 1249 -8.56 -33.79 -27.66
C ASP A 1249 -7.12 -34.09 -27.23
N GLY A 1250 -6.32 -34.57 -28.17
CA GLY A 1250 -4.91 -34.81 -27.90
C GLY A 1250 -4.03 -34.88 -29.13
N TRP A 1251 -2.72 -34.72 -28.91
CA TRP A 1251 -1.69 -34.87 -29.94
C TRP A 1251 -1.23 -36.32 -30.02
N VAL A 1252 -1.20 -36.89 -31.22
CA VAL A 1252 -0.66 -38.24 -31.45
C VAL A 1252 0.88 -38.20 -31.40
N ILE A 1253 1.48 -39.09 -30.61
CA ILE A 1253 2.93 -39.17 -30.35
C ILE A 1253 3.56 -40.51 -30.71
#